data_AF-A0A7C3LG71-F1
#
_entry.id   AF-A0A7C3LG71-F1
#
_cell.length_a   1.000
_cell.length_b   1.000
_cell.length_c   1.000
_cell.angle_alpha   90.00
_cell.angle_beta   90.00
_cell.angle_gamma   90.00
#
_symmetry.space_group_name_H-M   'P 1'
#
loop_
_entity.id
_entity.type
_entity.pdbx_description
1 polymer ?
#
loop_
_entity_poly.entity_id
_entity_poly.type
_entity_poly.pdbx_seq_one_letter_code
_entity_poly.pdbx_strand_id
1 'polypeptide(L)'
;MGNQDGVSLTNNAAMTYTDPESGTVTLTDSENMNVREPVLSIAKSLNQPFPIAANSTVTYTVVVQHDAASNWDAYDAVITDTIPAEFDAATLAIAGVTASGITPPTASATGGVVRVPASGAFDLPQGAVVTVTFTADLAAGYIPGPSIDNTAAVVWTTTSGPNPNERNSGPSGEPDGQDPLDGGTLNDYEVSATAGFNQADFGDLPNSYGTTYASSGAHHFIDGVTYLGAGVDADGNGQPTNGADGDDTDAAGDDEDGVQFGAPFTPGASVDITVTASTAGYLNAWFDWDNDGSLDATDRVFTDQPLSAGANVLTVNVPAGISPASLYSRFRFTSGQNQATSPTGQAPNGEVEDYVLMSLGDTVWFDNGAGATGVANDGIMNGSEAGISSVTVELYRAGQTPGTDTPIVTDATDGSGSYFFYGLPPGDYVVHIPASQFGSSAPLAGLASSAGAGNANVDNEQTVDENGVDEPNPPANGVSSASTTLTPGTELLDNGNSNPTIDFGFVEVDWGDLPSASYETVLADNGARHLIDGQAFLGAGVDAELDGQPTNTALGDDNDGNDDEDGVIFLDPLIPGRDARIQVTAGSAGYLNAWVDFNADGTMSPGDQIAADMQLTVPGVYTITVTVPADAAGAATIYSRFRFTSYAPAGSVGFTGLANDGEVEDYALVSLGDLVWLDANRNGTQDGGAAEPGIDGVVLNLLDNLGNAITDANSNPITTTTSGGGFYYFGGLPEGNYVVEVAPSNWNAGSVFGSGGAYEGALGSPGQGDDDQDNTDDNGNNDDTAALGAGMRSTTINLTLGAEPTTDGDTNANSDLTIDFGVYTPVSIGSYVWLDANNDGAQDGESGVAGATVSLLVDDGTGTFVTATDVNGVLVSDQTTLADGLYNFTNLPPGDYRVQVTPPAGYLPSTAQTAGDDNDAENDSNIASQPVAGTYESGTFTLVSKGEPTESGSRAGDNQDDAQETDGNMTVDFGFFRPVSVGDYVWIDANADGVQDGGEIGLQNATVELLDTAGNSVTDVNGNPVGTQTTGVDGLYSFTDLYPGDYVVRVTPPAGYIFSPGGADPDTDASNTDSNGYDNVGNI
;
A
#
# COMPACT_ATOMS: atom_id res chain seq x y z
N MET A 1 -60.76 75.83 -57.43
CA MET A 1 -61.06 76.25 -56.04
C MET A 1 -62.39 75.63 -55.68
N GLY A 2 -62.44 75.04 -54.48
CA GLY A 2 -63.38 73.99 -54.07
C GLY A 2 -64.86 74.28 -54.29
N ASN A 3 -65.58 73.23 -54.64
CA ASN A 3 -67.00 73.08 -54.37
C ASN A 3 -67.26 72.14 -53.17
N GLN A 4 -66.21 71.68 -52.47
CA GLN A 4 -66.34 71.09 -51.15
C GLN A 4 -66.86 72.18 -50.20
N ASP A 5 -68.09 71.94 -49.73
CA ASP A 5 -68.86 72.73 -48.76
C ASP A 5 -69.53 74.04 -49.21
N GLY A 6 -70.85 73.97 -49.41
CA GLY A 6 -71.77 75.08 -49.13
C GLY A 6 -71.82 76.25 -50.12
N VAL A 7 -71.20 76.16 -51.29
CA VAL A 7 -71.19 77.25 -52.28
C VAL A 7 -72.54 77.36 -53.01
N SER A 8 -73.17 78.53 -52.90
CA SER A 8 -74.36 78.90 -53.67
C SER A 8 -73.94 79.54 -55.00
N LEU A 9 -74.26 78.90 -56.12
CA LEU A 9 -74.02 79.37 -57.48
C LEU A 9 -75.29 80.05 -58.02
N THR A 10 -75.25 81.37 -58.21
CA THR A 10 -76.39 82.15 -58.70
C THR A 10 -76.38 82.29 -60.23
N ASN A 11 -77.48 81.95 -60.90
CA ASN A 11 -77.70 82.22 -62.33
C ASN A 11 -78.64 83.42 -62.51
N ASN A 12 -78.17 84.47 -63.18
CA ASN A 12 -78.94 85.71 -63.40
C ASN A 12 -79.35 85.86 -64.87
N ALA A 13 -80.63 86.11 -65.12
CA ALA A 13 -81.16 86.54 -66.41
C ALA A 13 -81.62 88.00 -66.34
N ALA A 14 -81.26 88.80 -67.35
CA ALA A 14 -81.68 90.19 -67.44
C ALA A 14 -82.19 90.53 -68.84
N MET A 15 -83.35 91.19 -68.93
CA MET A 15 -83.88 91.75 -70.17
C MET A 15 -83.98 93.26 -70.03
N THR A 16 -83.43 93.98 -71.00
CA THR A 16 -83.52 95.44 -71.05
C THR A 16 -84.22 95.87 -72.33
N TYR A 17 -85.24 96.70 -72.21
CA TYR A 17 -85.96 97.26 -73.35
C TYR A 17 -86.26 98.75 -73.12
N THR A 18 -86.46 99.51 -74.20
CA THR A 18 -86.72 100.96 -74.10
C THR A 18 -88.19 101.23 -74.37
N ASP A 19 -88.88 101.74 -73.36
CA ASP A 19 -90.24 102.22 -73.46
C ASP A 19 -90.21 103.71 -73.88
N PRO A 20 -90.86 104.11 -74.97
CA PRO A 20 -90.85 105.50 -75.42
C PRO A 20 -91.49 106.51 -74.45
N GLU A 21 -92.28 106.08 -73.45
CA GLU A 21 -92.87 106.97 -72.44
C GLU A 21 -92.10 107.00 -71.11
N SER A 22 -91.31 105.96 -70.79
CA SER A 22 -90.57 105.88 -69.52
C SER A 22 -89.05 105.67 -69.64
N GLY A 23 -88.50 105.60 -70.85
CA GLY A 23 -87.09 105.33 -71.10
C GLY A 23 -86.72 103.84 -70.96
N THR A 24 -85.43 103.55 -70.84
CA THR A 24 -84.92 102.16 -70.77
C THR A 24 -85.26 101.51 -69.43
N VAL A 25 -85.95 100.37 -69.47
CA VAL A 25 -86.34 99.54 -68.31
C VAL A 25 -85.61 98.20 -68.39
N THR A 26 -85.02 97.77 -67.28
CA THR A 26 -84.38 96.46 -67.12
C THR A 26 -85.15 95.62 -66.11
N LEU A 27 -85.50 94.40 -66.50
CA LEU A 27 -86.04 93.36 -65.63
C LEU A 27 -84.96 92.31 -65.40
N THR A 28 -84.79 91.88 -64.15
CA THR A 28 -83.84 90.82 -63.77
C THR A 28 -84.57 89.72 -63.02
N ASP A 29 -84.18 88.48 -63.27
CA ASP A 29 -84.57 87.29 -62.54
C ASP A 29 -83.30 86.50 -62.17
N SER A 30 -83.30 85.86 -61.00
CA SER A 30 -82.10 85.22 -60.45
C SER A 30 -82.47 83.97 -59.67
N GLU A 31 -81.83 82.85 -59.98
CA GLU A 31 -82.03 81.57 -59.29
C GLU A 31 -80.72 81.07 -58.70
N ASN A 32 -80.75 80.58 -57.47
CA ASN A 32 -79.57 80.04 -56.77
C ASN A 32 -79.55 78.50 -56.86
N MET A 33 -78.39 77.92 -57.18
CA MET A 33 -78.09 76.50 -56.98
C MET A 33 -77.12 76.32 -55.82
N ASN A 34 -77.48 75.54 -54.81
CA ASN A 34 -76.55 75.15 -53.75
C ASN A 34 -75.89 73.81 -54.11
N VAL A 35 -74.55 73.76 -54.17
CA VAL A 35 -73.80 72.50 -54.31
C VAL A 35 -73.45 72.00 -52.90
N ARG A 36 -73.71 70.72 -52.62
CA ARG A 36 -73.47 70.08 -51.31
C ARG A 36 -73.01 68.63 -51.53
N GLU A 37 -72.11 68.13 -50.68
CA GLU A 37 -71.46 66.82 -50.81
C GLU A 37 -71.54 66.05 -49.46
N PRO A 38 -71.68 64.71 -49.48
CA PRO A 38 -71.70 63.87 -48.28
C PRO A 38 -70.33 63.80 -47.59
N VAL A 39 -70.31 63.81 -46.25
CA VAL A 39 -69.09 63.70 -45.44
C VAL A 39 -69.20 62.47 -44.55
N LEU A 40 -68.30 61.51 -44.74
CA LEU A 40 -68.14 60.36 -43.85
C LEU A 40 -66.96 60.58 -42.91
N SER A 41 -67.08 60.04 -41.70
CA SER A 41 -65.99 59.88 -40.75
C SER A 41 -65.78 58.40 -40.49
N ILE A 42 -64.53 58.00 -40.31
CA ILE A 42 -64.15 56.64 -39.95
C ILE A 42 -63.31 56.68 -38.67
N ALA A 43 -63.59 55.75 -37.77
CA ALA A 43 -62.79 55.50 -36.59
C ALA A 43 -62.45 54.01 -36.54
N LYS A 44 -61.19 53.70 -36.26
CA LYS A 44 -60.73 52.34 -36.05
C LYS A 44 -60.17 52.23 -34.65
N SER A 45 -60.52 51.17 -33.95
CA SER A 45 -60.04 50.89 -32.60
C SER A 45 -59.70 49.42 -32.45
N LEU A 46 -58.67 49.15 -31.65
CA LEU A 46 -58.30 47.84 -31.17
C LEU A 46 -58.86 47.66 -29.74
N ASN A 47 -59.46 46.50 -29.43
CA ASN A 47 -59.97 46.20 -28.10
C ASN A 47 -59.40 44.87 -27.60
N GLN A 48 -58.11 44.88 -27.26
CA GLN A 48 -57.36 43.77 -26.68
C GLN A 48 -56.47 44.35 -25.56
N PRO A 49 -56.21 43.60 -24.47
CA PRO A 49 -55.17 43.99 -23.53
C PRO A 49 -53.84 44.07 -24.27
N PHE A 50 -53.07 45.09 -23.93
CA PHE A 50 -51.70 45.26 -24.39
C PHE A 50 -50.79 44.72 -23.29
N PRO A 51 -49.69 44.01 -23.63
CA PRO A 51 -49.19 43.66 -24.98
C PRO A 51 -49.83 42.40 -25.61
N ILE A 52 -49.44 42.07 -26.84
CA ILE A 52 -50.05 41.00 -27.68
C ILE A 52 -48.94 40.10 -28.23
N ALA A 53 -48.97 38.80 -27.90
CA ALA A 53 -47.98 37.79 -28.32
C ALA A 53 -48.21 37.28 -29.75
N ALA A 54 -47.23 36.56 -30.29
CA ALA A 54 -47.41 35.68 -31.45
C ALA A 54 -48.61 34.73 -31.29
N ASN A 55 -49.26 34.37 -32.40
CA ASN A 55 -50.47 33.54 -32.43
C ASN A 55 -51.71 34.11 -31.69
N SER A 56 -51.64 35.31 -31.12
CA SER A 56 -52.78 35.93 -30.44
C SER A 56 -53.86 36.38 -31.43
N THR A 57 -55.13 36.11 -31.11
CA THR A 57 -56.27 36.62 -31.87
C THR A 57 -56.51 38.10 -31.56
N VAL A 58 -56.30 38.97 -32.54
CA VAL A 58 -56.47 40.42 -32.41
C VAL A 58 -57.84 40.84 -32.94
N THR A 59 -58.56 41.70 -32.20
CA THR A 59 -59.91 42.16 -32.57
C THR A 59 -59.95 43.64 -32.92
N TYR A 60 -60.25 43.96 -34.18
CA TYR A 60 -60.44 45.32 -34.67
C TYR A 60 -61.92 45.69 -34.77
N THR A 61 -62.23 46.95 -34.47
CA THR A 61 -63.54 47.56 -34.71
C THR A 61 -63.38 48.80 -35.58
N VAL A 62 -64.09 48.83 -36.71
CA VAL A 62 -64.17 49.96 -37.65
C VAL A 62 -65.57 50.53 -37.58
N VAL A 63 -65.69 51.83 -37.30
CA VAL A 63 -66.94 52.58 -37.25
C VAL A 63 -66.92 53.62 -38.35
N VAL A 64 -67.80 53.49 -39.34
CA VAL A 64 -68.04 54.52 -40.36
C VAL A 64 -69.35 55.21 -40.05
N GLN A 65 -69.30 56.53 -39.91
CA GLN A 65 -70.44 57.37 -39.61
C GLN A 65 -70.60 58.45 -40.67
N HIS A 66 -71.83 58.62 -41.14
CA HIS A 66 -72.20 59.81 -41.88
C HIS A 66 -72.27 61.01 -40.93
N ASP A 67 -71.45 62.04 -41.16
CA ASP A 67 -71.43 63.23 -40.33
C ASP A 67 -72.79 63.94 -40.40
N ALA A 68 -73.30 64.38 -39.24
CA ALA A 68 -74.55 65.12 -39.14
C ALA A 68 -74.46 66.52 -39.79
N ALA A 69 -73.25 67.06 -39.99
CA ALA A 69 -73.01 68.34 -40.65
C ALA A 69 -73.33 68.31 -42.16
N SER A 70 -73.31 67.13 -42.80
CA SER A 70 -73.72 66.97 -44.19
C SER A 70 -75.17 66.48 -44.30
N ASN A 71 -75.93 67.07 -45.22
CA ASN A 71 -77.39 66.87 -45.36
C ASN A 71 -77.79 66.07 -46.61
N TRP A 72 -76.86 65.33 -47.19
CA TRP A 72 -77.07 64.48 -48.37
C TRP A 72 -76.48 63.12 -48.09
N ASP A 73 -77.15 62.07 -48.57
CA ASP A 73 -76.70 60.69 -48.39
C ASP A 73 -75.38 60.45 -49.13
N ALA A 74 -74.50 59.64 -48.55
CA ALA A 74 -73.34 59.09 -49.22
C ALA A 74 -73.77 57.85 -50.01
N TYR A 75 -73.45 57.81 -51.29
CA TYR A 75 -73.86 56.73 -52.18
C TYR A 75 -72.70 55.82 -52.51
N ASP A 76 -73.01 54.57 -52.87
CA ASP A 76 -72.03 53.60 -53.31
C ASP A 76 -70.81 53.48 -52.37
N ALA A 77 -71.05 53.52 -51.07
CA ALA A 77 -70.00 53.38 -50.06
C ALA A 77 -69.43 51.96 -50.03
N VAL A 78 -68.10 51.87 -49.92
CA VAL A 78 -67.36 50.63 -49.72
C VAL A 78 -66.33 50.83 -48.61
N ILE A 79 -66.44 50.03 -47.55
CA ILE A 79 -65.45 49.97 -46.48
C ILE A 79 -64.48 48.83 -46.82
N THR A 80 -63.19 49.12 -46.79
CA THR A 80 -62.12 48.14 -47.01
C THR A 80 -61.08 48.23 -45.91
N ASP A 81 -60.57 47.09 -45.48
CA ASP A 81 -59.54 46.99 -44.46
C ASP A 81 -58.68 45.77 -44.74
N THR A 82 -57.42 46.02 -45.13
CA THR A 82 -56.45 44.96 -45.44
C THR A 82 -55.59 44.76 -44.20
N ILE A 83 -55.61 43.56 -43.63
CA ILE A 83 -54.77 43.27 -42.47
C ILE A 83 -53.28 43.31 -42.86
N PRO A 84 -52.40 43.73 -41.95
CA PRO A 84 -50.95 43.72 -42.16
C PRO A 84 -50.41 42.31 -42.45
N ALA A 85 -49.21 42.23 -43.06
CA ALA A 85 -48.59 40.95 -43.45
C ALA A 85 -48.18 40.09 -42.25
N GLU A 86 -48.09 40.73 -41.08
CA GLU A 86 -47.80 40.16 -39.78
C GLU A 86 -48.96 39.29 -39.24
N PHE A 87 -50.16 39.40 -39.83
CA PHE A 87 -51.31 38.56 -39.50
C PHE A 87 -51.47 37.40 -40.49
N ASP A 88 -51.92 36.24 -40.00
CA ASP A 88 -52.31 35.14 -40.88
C ASP A 88 -53.63 35.48 -41.60
N ALA A 89 -53.54 35.71 -42.91
CA ALA A 89 -54.70 35.96 -43.75
C ALA A 89 -55.76 34.84 -43.74
N ALA A 90 -55.39 33.61 -43.35
CA ALA A 90 -56.31 32.48 -43.25
C ALA A 90 -57.20 32.51 -41.99
N THR A 91 -56.79 33.25 -40.95
CA THR A 91 -57.53 33.35 -39.68
C THR A 91 -58.45 34.57 -39.63
N LEU A 92 -58.36 35.46 -40.63
CA LEU A 92 -59.22 36.63 -40.76
C LEU A 92 -60.70 36.25 -40.81
N ALA A 93 -61.47 36.70 -39.82
CA ALA A 93 -62.89 36.39 -39.71
C ALA A 93 -63.71 37.63 -39.33
N ILE A 94 -64.90 37.77 -39.92
CA ILE A 94 -65.86 38.81 -39.51
C ILE A 94 -66.53 38.37 -38.19
N ALA A 95 -66.29 39.11 -37.12
CA ALA A 95 -66.88 38.87 -35.81
C ALA A 95 -68.29 39.49 -35.69
N GLY A 96 -68.57 40.58 -36.40
CA GLY A 96 -69.91 41.17 -36.46
C GLY A 96 -70.02 42.41 -37.35
N VAL A 97 -71.21 42.65 -37.89
CA VAL A 97 -71.57 43.91 -38.58
C VAL A 97 -72.88 44.41 -38.03
N THR A 98 -72.88 45.62 -37.49
CA THR A 98 -74.09 46.31 -37.00
C THR A 98 -74.23 47.63 -37.71
N ALA A 99 -75.47 48.08 -37.92
CA ALA A 99 -75.74 49.39 -38.48
C ALA A 99 -76.93 50.06 -37.80
N SER A 100 -76.92 51.38 -37.75
CA SER A 100 -78.01 52.24 -37.30
C SER A 100 -78.42 53.15 -38.45
N GLY A 101 -79.72 53.31 -38.69
CA GLY A 101 -80.26 54.10 -39.80
C GLY A 101 -80.39 53.36 -41.15
N ILE A 102 -79.76 52.19 -41.30
CA ILE A 102 -79.88 51.28 -42.44
C ILE A 102 -79.92 49.81 -41.99
N THR A 103 -80.29 48.91 -42.89
CA THR A 103 -80.07 47.46 -42.69
C THR A 103 -78.57 47.18 -42.71
N PRO A 104 -78.03 46.37 -41.77
CA PRO A 104 -76.61 46.02 -41.77
C PRO A 104 -76.16 45.43 -43.12
N PRO A 105 -75.13 46.00 -43.78
CA PRO A 105 -74.58 45.45 -45.00
C PRO A 105 -73.90 44.10 -44.74
N THR A 106 -73.83 43.23 -45.76
CA THR A 106 -73.06 41.98 -45.69
C THR A 106 -71.57 42.29 -45.66
N ALA A 107 -70.72 41.42 -45.11
CA ALA A 107 -69.25 41.61 -45.15
C ALA A 107 -68.55 40.34 -45.63
N SER A 108 -67.37 40.50 -46.21
CA SER A 108 -66.46 39.40 -46.58
C SER A 108 -65.09 39.62 -45.95
N ALA A 109 -64.43 38.52 -45.57
CA ALA A 109 -63.04 38.48 -45.11
C ALA A 109 -62.30 37.46 -45.99
N THR A 110 -61.81 37.89 -47.16
CA THR A 110 -61.21 36.98 -48.15
C THR A 110 -59.86 37.53 -48.60
N GLY A 111 -58.82 36.70 -48.57
CA GLY A 111 -57.49 37.07 -49.03
C GLY A 111 -56.82 38.19 -48.22
N GLY A 112 -57.03 38.20 -46.89
CA GLY A 112 -56.50 39.24 -45.99
C GLY A 112 -57.25 40.57 -46.03
N VAL A 113 -58.38 40.66 -46.74
CA VAL A 113 -59.15 41.91 -46.87
C VAL A 113 -60.56 41.75 -46.31
N VAL A 114 -60.91 42.59 -45.34
CA VAL A 114 -62.29 42.85 -44.94
C VAL A 114 -62.91 43.86 -45.90
N ARG A 115 -64.05 43.51 -46.48
CA ARG A 115 -64.81 44.37 -47.39
C ARG A 115 -66.29 44.42 -47.01
N VAL A 116 -66.84 45.63 -46.93
CA VAL A 116 -68.26 45.91 -46.63
C VAL A 116 -68.82 46.88 -47.69
N PRO A 117 -69.83 46.47 -48.49
CA PRO A 117 -70.51 45.20 -48.42
C PRO A 117 -69.64 44.06 -48.97
N ALA A 118 -70.00 42.80 -48.74
CA ALA A 118 -69.25 41.64 -49.25
C ALA A 118 -69.04 41.67 -50.78
N SER A 119 -69.95 42.31 -51.51
CA SER A 119 -69.84 42.61 -52.94
C SER A 119 -70.68 43.84 -53.27
N GLY A 120 -70.30 44.61 -54.30
CA GLY A 120 -71.01 45.84 -54.67
C GLY A 120 -70.73 46.98 -53.68
N ALA A 121 -71.69 47.88 -53.52
CA ALA A 121 -71.61 49.04 -52.63
C ALA A 121 -72.96 49.27 -51.93
N PHE A 122 -73.02 50.16 -50.93
CA PHE A 122 -74.25 50.50 -50.21
C PHE A 122 -74.36 52.00 -49.92
N ASP A 123 -75.57 52.50 -49.74
CA ASP A 123 -75.78 53.91 -49.43
C ASP A 123 -75.82 54.14 -47.92
N LEU A 124 -75.12 55.17 -47.43
CA LEU A 124 -75.23 55.67 -46.06
C LEU A 124 -76.04 56.97 -46.04
N PRO A 125 -77.30 56.94 -45.58
CA PRO A 125 -78.07 58.14 -45.40
C PRO A 125 -77.58 58.98 -44.22
N GLN A 126 -77.99 60.25 -44.19
CA GLN A 126 -77.59 61.19 -43.12
C GLN A 126 -77.84 60.60 -41.72
N GLY A 127 -76.79 60.61 -40.88
CA GLY A 127 -76.83 60.11 -39.50
C GLY A 127 -76.76 58.58 -39.37
N ALA A 128 -76.63 57.83 -40.48
CA ALA A 128 -76.38 56.40 -40.43
C ALA A 128 -74.96 56.09 -39.93
N VAL A 129 -74.82 54.95 -39.27
CA VAL A 129 -73.55 54.43 -38.73
C VAL A 129 -73.44 52.96 -39.08
N VAL A 130 -72.29 52.53 -39.57
CA VAL A 130 -71.93 51.11 -39.76
C VAL A 130 -70.73 50.80 -38.88
N THR A 131 -70.83 49.73 -38.11
CA THR A 131 -69.75 49.20 -37.28
C THR A 131 -69.43 47.79 -37.73
N VAL A 132 -68.16 47.55 -38.07
CA VAL A 132 -67.60 46.27 -38.51
C VAL A 132 -66.59 45.83 -37.45
N THR A 133 -66.77 44.64 -36.90
CA THR A 133 -65.81 44.01 -35.99
C THR A 133 -65.27 42.76 -36.65
N PHE A 134 -63.96 42.57 -36.66
CA PHE A 134 -63.29 41.41 -37.23
C PHE A 134 -62.07 41.00 -36.41
N THR A 135 -61.66 39.74 -36.56
CA THR A 135 -60.53 39.13 -35.86
C THR A 135 -59.52 38.57 -36.84
N ALA A 136 -58.23 38.60 -36.49
CA ALA A 136 -57.16 37.89 -37.17
C ALA A 136 -56.08 37.48 -36.16
N ASP A 137 -55.45 36.33 -36.37
CA ASP A 137 -54.38 35.82 -35.53
C ASP A 137 -53.01 36.32 -36.05
N LEU A 138 -52.12 36.71 -35.13
CA LEU A 138 -50.74 37.07 -35.50
C LEU A 138 -50.01 35.82 -36.03
N ALA A 139 -49.23 35.96 -37.10
CA ALA A 139 -48.60 34.82 -37.78
C ALA A 139 -47.49 34.18 -36.92
N ALA A 140 -47.45 32.85 -36.87
CA ALA A 140 -46.51 32.07 -36.04
C ALA A 140 -45.01 32.23 -36.36
N GLY A 141 -44.66 32.76 -37.53
CA GLY A 141 -43.26 32.95 -37.98
C GLY A 141 -42.94 34.39 -38.32
N TYR A 142 -43.69 35.32 -37.76
CA TYR A 142 -43.39 36.74 -37.84
C TYR A 142 -42.15 37.06 -36.98
N ILE A 143 -41.30 37.97 -37.45
CA ILE A 143 -40.12 38.44 -36.71
C ILE A 143 -40.52 39.70 -35.94
N PRO A 144 -40.39 39.73 -34.61
CA PRO A 144 -40.70 40.90 -33.81
C PRO A 144 -40.08 42.21 -34.32
N GLY A 145 -40.80 43.30 -34.13
CA GLY A 145 -40.45 44.60 -34.70
C GLY A 145 -41.32 45.73 -34.15
N PRO A 146 -41.24 46.94 -34.76
CA PRO A 146 -41.98 48.10 -34.29
C PRO A 146 -43.51 47.91 -34.38
N SER A 147 -44.27 48.96 -34.06
CA SER A 147 -45.73 48.94 -34.02
C SER A 147 -46.38 48.30 -35.27
N ILE A 148 -47.30 47.35 -35.05
CA ILE A 148 -48.11 46.75 -36.10
C ILE A 148 -49.37 47.61 -36.29
N ASP A 149 -49.39 48.39 -37.38
CA ASP A 149 -50.49 49.30 -37.72
C ASP A 149 -51.45 48.68 -38.74
N ASN A 150 -52.74 48.65 -38.41
CA ASN A 150 -53.78 48.21 -39.33
C ASN A 150 -54.67 49.40 -39.76
N THR A 151 -54.88 49.61 -41.06
CA THR A 151 -55.62 50.78 -41.59
C THR A 151 -56.89 50.39 -42.36
N ALA A 152 -58.03 50.94 -41.95
CA ALA A 152 -59.30 50.83 -42.67
C ALA A 152 -59.55 52.08 -43.49
N ALA A 153 -60.24 51.95 -44.63
CA ALA A 153 -60.70 53.05 -45.46
C ALA A 153 -62.18 52.89 -45.81
N VAL A 154 -62.87 54.00 -46.05
CA VAL A 154 -64.18 54.03 -46.71
C VAL A 154 -64.10 54.95 -47.92
N VAL A 155 -64.56 54.44 -49.05
CA VAL A 155 -64.76 55.21 -50.29
C VAL A 155 -66.26 55.40 -50.54
N TRP A 156 -66.68 56.55 -51.07
CA TRP A 156 -68.08 56.83 -51.42
C TRP A 156 -68.23 57.88 -52.53
N THR A 157 -69.42 57.93 -53.13
CA THR A 157 -69.81 58.89 -54.16
C THR A 157 -70.98 59.79 -53.72
N THR A 158 -71.28 60.80 -54.52
CA THR A 158 -72.42 61.71 -54.30
C THR A 158 -73.73 61.27 -54.97
N THR A 159 -73.74 60.15 -55.72
CA THR A 159 -74.90 59.72 -56.53
C THR A 159 -75.01 58.19 -56.62
N SER A 160 -76.22 57.65 -56.48
CA SER A 160 -76.47 56.20 -56.53
C SER A 160 -76.32 55.60 -57.94
N GLY A 161 -75.45 54.60 -58.08
CA GLY A 161 -75.39 53.68 -59.22
C GLY A 161 -74.78 54.28 -60.50
N PRO A 162 -74.53 53.45 -61.53
CA PRO A 162 -73.96 53.91 -62.79
C PRO A 162 -74.97 54.78 -63.52
N ASN A 163 -74.81 56.10 -63.48
CA ASN A 163 -75.72 57.03 -64.14
C ASN A 163 -75.22 57.33 -65.57
N PRO A 164 -75.87 56.83 -66.63
CA PRO A 164 -75.46 57.08 -68.01
C PRO A 164 -75.64 58.55 -68.47
N ASN A 165 -76.24 59.40 -67.63
CA ASN A 165 -76.43 60.84 -67.89
C ASN A 165 -75.48 61.74 -67.09
N GLU A 166 -74.38 61.20 -66.54
CA GLU A 166 -73.31 62.03 -66.02
C GLU A 166 -72.69 62.92 -67.11
N ARG A 167 -72.26 64.11 -66.70
CA ARG A 167 -71.87 65.19 -67.61
C ARG A 167 -70.47 64.94 -68.19
N ASN A 168 -70.42 64.09 -69.20
CA ASN A 168 -69.26 63.65 -69.98
C ASN A 168 -68.71 64.67 -71.01
N SER A 169 -68.66 65.97 -70.70
CA SER A 169 -68.04 66.94 -71.63
C SER A 169 -67.49 68.21 -70.95
N GLY A 170 -66.21 68.16 -70.61
CA GLY A 170 -65.33 69.31 -70.36
C GLY A 170 -63.95 69.10 -71.03
N PRO A 171 -63.20 70.15 -71.40
CA PRO A 171 -62.06 70.06 -72.32
C PRO A 171 -60.73 69.57 -71.70
N SER A 172 -60.74 68.95 -70.51
CA SER A 172 -59.58 68.25 -69.95
C SER A 172 -59.90 66.76 -69.91
N GLY A 173 -59.46 66.03 -70.93
CA GLY A 173 -59.73 64.61 -71.04
C GLY A 173 -59.10 63.81 -69.91
N GLU A 174 -59.94 63.03 -69.23
CA GLU A 174 -59.68 61.65 -68.82
C GLU A 174 -60.96 60.87 -69.22
N PRO A 175 -60.88 59.73 -69.94
CA PRO A 175 -62.03 58.97 -70.41
C PRO A 175 -62.45 57.87 -69.41
N ASP A 176 -63.74 57.79 -69.10
CA ASP A 176 -64.33 56.67 -68.34
C ASP A 176 -65.37 55.89 -69.15
N GLY A 177 -65.44 54.60 -68.82
CA GLY A 177 -66.43 53.65 -69.31
C GLY A 177 -65.88 52.64 -70.31
N GLN A 178 -65.21 51.57 -69.83
CA GLN A 178 -65.56 50.13 -70.02
C GLN A 178 -64.55 49.22 -69.29
N ASP A 179 -65.07 48.07 -68.80
CA ASP A 179 -64.37 46.82 -68.38
C ASP A 179 -63.76 46.74 -66.95
N PRO A 180 -64.21 45.80 -66.08
CA PRO A 180 -63.74 45.59 -64.70
C PRO A 180 -62.31 45.03 -64.52
N LEU A 181 -61.32 45.33 -65.39
CA LEU A 181 -59.98 44.73 -65.32
C LEU A 181 -58.75 45.66 -65.53
N ASP A 182 -58.84 46.99 -65.49
CA ASP A 182 -57.64 47.85 -65.66
C ASP A 182 -57.62 49.20 -64.87
N GLY A 183 -57.64 49.14 -63.54
CA GLY A 183 -56.79 49.99 -62.69
C GLY A 183 -56.94 51.54 -62.65
N GLY A 184 -58.04 52.16 -63.09
CA GLY A 184 -58.27 53.62 -62.93
C GLY A 184 -59.32 53.96 -61.84
N THR A 185 -59.04 54.93 -60.96
CA THR A 185 -59.88 55.30 -59.80
C THR A 185 -61.16 56.06 -60.20
N LEU A 186 -62.32 55.62 -59.68
CA LEU A 186 -63.57 56.40 -59.65
C LEU A 186 -63.35 57.71 -58.88
N ASN A 187 -64.19 58.71 -59.13
CA ASN A 187 -64.15 60.02 -58.48
C ASN A 187 -64.72 59.95 -57.04
N ASP A 188 -64.10 59.10 -56.20
CA ASP A 188 -64.57 58.70 -54.88
C ASP A 188 -63.94 59.57 -53.78
N TYR A 189 -64.75 60.03 -52.84
CA TYR A 189 -64.23 60.57 -51.59
C TYR A 189 -63.70 59.40 -50.77
N GLU A 190 -62.54 59.56 -50.15
CA GLU A 190 -61.93 58.54 -49.29
C GLU A 190 -61.57 59.15 -47.92
N VAL A 191 -61.84 58.40 -46.86
CA VAL A 191 -61.29 58.68 -45.53
C VAL A 191 -60.83 57.36 -44.90
N SER A 192 -59.72 57.41 -44.16
CA SER A 192 -59.12 56.24 -43.51
C SER A 192 -58.87 56.47 -42.02
N ALA A 193 -58.79 55.38 -41.26
CA ALA A 193 -58.40 55.36 -39.85
C ALA A 193 -57.50 54.15 -39.55
N THR A 194 -56.48 54.38 -38.73
CA THR A 194 -55.48 53.39 -38.35
C THR A 194 -55.61 53.06 -36.86
N ALA A 195 -55.42 51.79 -36.51
CA ALA A 195 -55.21 51.34 -35.14
C ALA A 195 -54.07 50.32 -35.14
N GLY A 196 -53.16 50.43 -34.17
CA GLY A 196 -52.02 49.54 -34.03
C GLY A 196 -51.60 49.35 -32.57
N PHE A 197 -50.65 48.45 -32.34
CA PHE A 197 -50.06 48.17 -31.04
C PHE A 197 -48.54 47.95 -31.18
N ASN A 198 -47.81 48.27 -30.11
CA ASN A 198 -46.38 47.95 -29.99
C ASN A 198 -46.20 46.49 -29.55
N GLN A 199 -45.05 45.93 -29.82
CA GLN A 199 -44.65 44.65 -29.25
C GLN A 199 -43.68 44.90 -28.12
N ALA A 200 -43.65 43.99 -27.16
CA ALA A 200 -42.73 44.03 -26.05
C ALA A 200 -42.24 42.62 -25.77
N ASP A 201 -40.97 42.47 -25.39
CA ASP A 201 -40.51 41.25 -24.74
C ASP A 201 -40.69 41.44 -23.22
N PHE A 202 -41.00 40.35 -22.53
CA PHE A 202 -41.05 40.30 -21.07
C PHE A 202 -40.18 39.14 -20.61
N GLY A 203 -39.34 39.38 -19.61
CA GLY A 203 -38.67 38.27 -18.96
C GLY A 203 -39.62 37.30 -18.24
N ASP A 204 -39.03 36.28 -17.66
CA ASP A 204 -39.68 35.02 -17.32
C ASP A 204 -39.20 34.42 -15.98
N LEU A 205 -38.43 35.18 -15.19
CA LEU A 205 -38.11 34.81 -13.79
C LEU A 205 -39.38 34.44 -12.99
N PRO A 206 -39.25 33.70 -11.87
CA PRO A 206 -40.38 33.47 -10.97
C PRO A 206 -41.12 34.77 -10.61
N ASN A 207 -42.46 34.74 -10.55
CA ASN A 207 -43.22 35.98 -10.43
C ASN A 207 -42.95 36.78 -9.13
N SER A 208 -42.27 36.20 -8.13
CA SER A 208 -41.75 36.94 -6.96
C SER A 208 -40.81 38.08 -7.36
N TYR A 209 -40.10 37.94 -8.48
CA TYR A 209 -39.20 38.95 -9.06
C TYR A 209 -39.90 40.03 -9.89
N GLY A 210 -41.24 40.00 -9.95
CA GLY A 210 -42.01 40.96 -10.74
C GLY A 210 -41.83 40.72 -12.23
N THR A 211 -42.46 39.66 -12.72
CA THR A 211 -42.32 39.17 -14.11
C THR A 211 -43.56 39.46 -14.92
N THR A 212 -44.75 39.20 -14.35
CA THR A 212 -46.01 39.51 -15.03
C THR A 212 -46.31 41.01 -15.06
N TYR A 213 -47.03 41.46 -16.10
CA TYR A 213 -47.52 42.82 -16.26
C TYR A 213 -48.34 43.32 -15.07
N ALA A 214 -49.16 42.45 -14.45
CA ALA A 214 -49.92 42.77 -13.24
C ALA A 214 -49.01 43.13 -12.05
N SER A 215 -47.81 42.56 -12.01
CA SER A 215 -46.76 42.85 -11.02
C SER A 215 -45.83 43.98 -11.47
N SER A 216 -46.22 44.74 -12.51
CA SER A 216 -45.39 45.73 -13.18
C SER A 216 -44.10 45.15 -13.74
N GLY A 217 -44.16 43.96 -14.34
CA GLY A 217 -42.98 43.22 -14.78
C GLY A 217 -42.05 43.96 -15.73
N ALA A 218 -40.78 43.56 -15.75
CA ALA A 218 -39.82 44.07 -16.72
C ALA A 218 -40.33 43.77 -18.13
N HIS A 219 -40.36 44.78 -18.98
CA HIS A 219 -40.66 44.59 -20.40
C HIS A 219 -40.12 45.72 -21.24
N HIS A 220 -39.70 45.41 -22.45
CA HIS A 220 -39.04 46.34 -23.36
C HIS A 220 -39.79 46.37 -24.68
N PHE A 221 -40.11 47.57 -25.20
CA PHE A 221 -40.70 47.62 -26.54
C PHE A 221 -39.71 47.18 -27.60
N ILE A 222 -40.16 46.42 -28.58
CA ILE A 222 -39.25 45.90 -29.60
C ILE A 222 -39.13 46.94 -30.71
N ASP A 223 -37.89 47.36 -31.00
CA ASP A 223 -37.58 48.27 -32.11
C ASP A 223 -36.94 47.56 -33.31
N GLY A 224 -36.65 46.26 -33.17
CA GLY A 224 -36.00 45.40 -34.16
C GLY A 224 -34.51 45.68 -34.38
N VAL A 225 -33.87 46.44 -33.49
CA VAL A 225 -32.45 46.86 -33.61
C VAL A 225 -31.67 46.70 -32.30
N THR A 226 -32.34 46.85 -31.17
CA THR A 226 -31.72 46.86 -29.84
C THR A 226 -32.10 45.59 -29.09
N TYR A 227 -31.17 44.66 -28.98
CA TYR A 227 -31.32 43.37 -28.30
C TYR A 227 -29.92 42.78 -28.01
N LEU A 228 -29.85 41.74 -27.22
CA LEU A 228 -28.70 40.93 -26.88
C LEU A 228 -28.77 39.62 -27.69
N GLY A 229 -27.63 38.92 -27.82
CA GLY A 229 -27.66 37.61 -28.46
C GLY A 229 -28.02 37.58 -29.96
N ALA A 230 -28.74 36.56 -30.38
CA ALA A 230 -29.07 36.30 -31.79
C ALA A 230 -30.38 36.96 -32.27
N GLY A 231 -31.35 37.15 -31.39
CA GLY A 231 -32.69 37.66 -31.68
C GLY A 231 -33.36 38.22 -30.44
N VAL A 232 -34.59 38.71 -30.60
CA VAL A 232 -35.50 39.11 -29.50
C VAL A 232 -36.86 38.53 -29.84
N ASP A 233 -37.53 37.98 -28.85
CA ASP A 233 -38.86 37.39 -28.98
C ASP A 233 -39.96 38.43 -28.66
N ALA A 234 -41.25 38.07 -28.60
CA ALA A 234 -42.30 39.04 -28.23
C ALA A 234 -43.46 38.42 -27.46
N ASP A 235 -43.61 38.89 -26.22
CA ASP A 235 -44.66 38.43 -25.32
C ASP A 235 -45.87 39.32 -25.17
N GLY A 236 -46.98 38.64 -24.89
CA GLY A 236 -48.19 39.27 -24.39
C GLY A 236 -48.12 39.61 -22.91
N ASN A 237 -47.25 38.95 -22.15
CA ASN A 237 -47.08 39.06 -20.70
C ASN A 237 -45.89 38.18 -20.26
N GLY A 238 -45.18 38.53 -19.19
CA GLY A 238 -44.10 37.68 -18.68
C GLY A 238 -44.55 36.27 -18.27
N GLN A 239 -43.68 35.30 -18.51
CA GLN A 239 -43.93 33.85 -18.43
C GLN A 239 -43.17 33.22 -17.26
N PRO A 240 -43.55 33.49 -15.99
CA PRO A 240 -42.75 33.07 -14.84
C PRO A 240 -42.57 31.54 -14.75
N THR A 241 -41.33 31.06 -14.91
CA THR A 241 -40.92 29.68 -14.58
C THR A 241 -39.83 29.69 -13.50
N ASN A 242 -39.56 28.52 -12.91
CA ASN A 242 -38.38 28.34 -12.06
C ASN A 242 -37.10 28.17 -12.90
N GLY A 243 -37.25 27.85 -14.18
CA GLY A 243 -36.14 27.65 -15.10
C GLY A 243 -35.56 28.94 -15.66
N ALA A 244 -36.33 30.04 -15.63
CA ALA A 244 -36.08 31.17 -16.53
C ALA A 244 -35.94 30.62 -17.97
N ASP A 245 -36.99 29.88 -18.37
CA ASP A 245 -37.17 29.22 -19.67
C ASP A 245 -38.65 29.28 -20.15
N GLY A 246 -39.40 30.29 -19.72
CA GLY A 246 -40.86 30.33 -19.87
C GLY A 246 -41.35 30.79 -21.24
N ASP A 247 -40.66 31.76 -21.80
CA ASP A 247 -40.77 32.32 -23.14
C ASP A 247 -40.03 31.48 -24.20
N ASP A 248 -38.98 30.72 -23.80
CA ASP A 248 -38.25 29.73 -24.62
C ASP A 248 -39.10 28.68 -25.38
N THR A 249 -40.36 28.47 -24.99
CA THR A 249 -41.21 27.38 -25.51
C THR A 249 -41.93 27.69 -26.83
N ASP A 250 -41.61 28.82 -27.45
CA ASP A 250 -42.21 29.29 -28.69
C ASP A 250 -41.42 28.88 -29.96
N ALA A 251 -41.76 29.40 -31.14
CA ALA A 251 -41.12 29.01 -32.40
C ALA A 251 -39.86 29.82 -32.75
N ALA A 252 -39.52 30.86 -31.97
CA ALA A 252 -38.42 31.78 -32.21
C ALA A 252 -37.06 31.25 -31.72
N GLY A 253 -37.06 30.30 -30.75
CA GLY A 253 -35.86 29.73 -30.15
C GLY A 253 -35.42 30.51 -28.90
N ASP A 254 -34.45 29.95 -28.17
CA ASP A 254 -33.88 30.48 -26.92
C ASP A 254 -33.28 31.89 -27.12
N ASP A 255 -33.92 32.89 -26.53
CA ASP A 255 -33.49 34.30 -26.53
C ASP A 255 -32.70 34.69 -25.27
N GLU A 256 -32.59 33.80 -24.30
CA GLU A 256 -31.56 33.78 -23.25
C GLU A 256 -30.14 33.46 -23.80
N ASP A 257 -29.80 33.90 -25.01
CA ASP A 257 -28.53 33.57 -25.67
C ASP A 257 -27.50 34.72 -25.68
N GLY A 258 -27.84 35.88 -25.11
CA GLY A 258 -26.98 37.06 -25.09
C GLY A 258 -25.93 37.11 -23.98
N VAL A 259 -26.12 36.43 -22.84
CA VAL A 259 -25.16 36.37 -21.74
C VAL A 259 -24.52 34.98 -21.61
N GLN A 260 -23.19 34.95 -21.72
CA GLN A 260 -22.40 33.75 -21.47
C GLN A 260 -21.66 33.83 -20.13
N PHE A 261 -21.96 32.88 -19.24
CA PHE A 261 -21.27 32.66 -17.97
C PHE A 261 -20.06 31.75 -18.18
N GLY A 262 -18.87 32.34 -18.27
CA GLY A 262 -17.65 31.63 -18.65
C GLY A 262 -16.98 30.84 -17.52
N ALA A 263 -17.01 31.38 -16.29
CA ALA A 263 -16.42 30.76 -15.11
C ALA A 263 -17.44 30.72 -13.97
N PRO A 264 -17.40 29.68 -13.11
CA PRO A 264 -18.19 29.61 -11.88
C PRO A 264 -17.90 30.78 -10.95
N PHE A 265 -18.85 31.08 -10.07
CA PHE A 265 -18.77 32.21 -9.16
C PHE A 265 -18.02 31.81 -7.91
N THR A 266 -16.96 32.55 -7.59
CA THR A 266 -16.22 32.37 -6.33
C THR A 266 -16.64 33.47 -5.35
N PRO A 267 -17.17 33.14 -4.16
CA PRO A 267 -17.56 34.13 -3.16
C PRO A 267 -16.45 35.13 -2.86
N GLY A 268 -16.77 36.43 -2.94
CA GLY A 268 -15.83 37.52 -2.68
C GLY A 268 -14.83 37.83 -3.80
N ALA A 269 -14.86 37.09 -4.91
CA ALA A 269 -14.02 37.32 -6.08
C ALA A 269 -14.76 38.09 -7.18
N SER A 270 -14.05 38.37 -8.28
CA SER A 270 -14.65 38.93 -9.48
C SER A 270 -14.64 37.88 -10.60
N VAL A 271 -15.71 37.84 -11.39
CA VAL A 271 -15.90 36.91 -12.51
C VAL A 271 -16.21 37.70 -13.79
N ASP A 272 -15.68 37.24 -14.91
CA ASP A 272 -15.97 37.82 -16.21
C ASP A 272 -17.13 37.07 -16.88
N ILE A 273 -18.16 37.81 -17.28
CA ILE A 273 -19.24 37.34 -18.16
C ILE A 273 -19.06 37.96 -19.55
N THR A 274 -19.55 37.29 -20.58
CA THR A 274 -19.57 37.86 -21.94
C THR A 274 -20.99 38.19 -22.33
N VAL A 275 -21.27 39.46 -22.64
CA VAL A 275 -22.57 39.93 -23.09
C VAL A 275 -22.48 40.35 -24.57
N THR A 276 -23.25 39.69 -25.42
CA THR A 276 -23.28 39.96 -26.86
C THR A 276 -24.41 40.92 -27.17
N ALA A 277 -24.11 42.12 -27.66
CA ALA A 277 -25.14 43.10 -28.00
C ALA A 277 -25.28 43.24 -29.53
N SER A 278 -26.51 43.33 -30.05
CA SER A 278 -26.75 43.51 -31.48
C SER A 278 -26.34 44.91 -31.98
N THR A 279 -26.39 45.91 -31.10
CA THR A 279 -26.02 47.31 -31.36
C THR A 279 -25.29 47.93 -30.17
N ALA A 280 -24.81 49.16 -30.32
CA ALA A 280 -24.31 49.93 -29.17
C ALA A 280 -25.47 50.42 -28.30
N GLY A 281 -25.38 50.23 -26.99
CA GLY A 281 -26.45 50.56 -26.04
C GLY A 281 -25.97 50.55 -24.59
N TYR A 282 -26.92 50.43 -23.65
CA TYR A 282 -26.69 50.48 -22.22
C TYR A 282 -27.42 49.33 -21.51
N LEU A 283 -26.67 48.58 -20.70
CA LEU A 283 -27.13 47.44 -19.93
C LEU A 283 -27.32 47.80 -18.45
N ASN A 284 -28.44 47.40 -17.87
CA ASN A 284 -28.62 47.29 -16.43
C ASN A 284 -28.78 45.82 -16.08
N ALA A 285 -28.19 45.35 -14.98
CA ALA A 285 -28.28 43.94 -14.60
C ALA A 285 -28.31 43.75 -13.08
N TRP A 286 -28.99 42.70 -12.65
CA TRP A 286 -29.19 42.32 -11.25
C TRP A 286 -28.96 40.82 -11.06
N PHE A 287 -28.47 40.43 -9.90
CA PHE A 287 -28.32 39.05 -9.44
C PHE A 287 -28.84 38.99 -8.00
N ASP A 288 -29.79 38.12 -7.71
CA ASP A 288 -30.36 37.92 -6.37
C ASP A 288 -29.34 37.26 -5.43
N TRP A 289 -28.40 38.06 -4.91
CA TRP A 289 -27.24 37.53 -4.19
C TRP A 289 -27.58 36.99 -2.81
N ASP A 290 -28.63 37.52 -2.18
CA ASP A 290 -29.08 37.10 -0.84
C ASP A 290 -30.24 36.09 -0.88
N ASN A 291 -30.67 35.71 -2.09
CA ASN A 291 -31.68 34.69 -2.37
C ASN A 291 -32.99 34.97 -1.60
N ASP A 292 -33.40 36.24 -1.57
CA ASP A 292 -34.59 36.68 -0.85
C ASP A 292 -35.88 36.59 -1.69
N GLY A 293 -35.73 36.20 -2.97
CA GLY A 293 -36.83 36.05 -3.91
C GLY A 293 -37.22 37.35 -4.61
N SER A 294 -36.39 38.40 -4.51
CA SER A 294 -36.60 39.70 -5.16
C SER A 294 -35.32 40.25 -5.78
N LEU A 295 -35.47 41.16 -6.75
CA LEU A 295 -34.33 41.93 -7.29
C LEU A 295 -34.47 43.36 -6.80
N ASP A 296 -33.48 43.85 -6.06
CA ASP A 296 -33.50 45.16 -5.45
C ASP A 296 -32.22 45.99 -5.71
N ALA A 297 -31.94 46.97 -4.86
CA ALA A 297 -30.78 47.84 -5.03
C ALA A 297 -29.44 47.16 -4.65
N THR A 298 -29.44 46.16 -3.76
CA THR A 298 -28.25 45.40 -3.39
C THR A 298 -27.86 44.35 -4.43
N ASP A 299 -28.82 43.92 -5.24
CA ASP A 299 -28.62 42.93 -6.33
C ASP A 299 -28.02 43.52 -7.60
N ARG A 300 -28.09 44.84 -7.74
CA ARG A 300 -27.71 45.50 -8.98
C ARG A 300 -26.19 45.51 -9.18
N VAL A 301 -25.74 44.84 -10.24
CA VAL A 301 -24.31 44.75 -10.60
C VAL A 301 -23.89 45.75 -11.67
N PHE A 302 -24.79 46.11 -12.59
CA PHE A 302 -24.52 47.07 -13.65
C PHE A 302 -25.56 48.20 -13.67
N THR A 303 -25.10 49.42 -13.93
CA THR A 303 -25.94 50.61 -14.05
C THR A 303 -25.57 51.36 -15.32
N ASP A 304 -26.46 51.38 -16.30
CA ASP A 304 -26.21 51.95 -17.63
C ASP A 304 -24.81 51.61 -18.17
N GLN A 305 -24.42 50.34 -18.10
CA GLN A 305 -23.12 49.85 -18.56
C GLN A 305 -23.08 49.94 -20.09
N PRO A 306 -22.18 50.76 -20.68
CA PRO A 306 -22.15 50.95 -22.13
C PRO A 306 -21.62 49.68 -22.83
N LEU A 307 -22.40 49.16 -23.79
CA LEU A 307 -22.00 48.03 -24.63
C LEU A 307 -21.72 48.51 -26.06
N SER A 308 -20.76 47.83 -26.71
CA SER A 308 -20.54 47.93 -28.15
C SER A 308 -21.26 46.78 -28.86
N ALA A 309 -21.60 46.97 -30.14
CA ALA A 309 -22.13 45.87 -30.95
C ALA A 309 -21.11 44.71 -31.02
N GLY A 310 -21.57 43.49 -30.81
CA GLY A 310 -20.77 42.27 -30.63
C GLY A 310 -20.54 41.90 -29.17
N ALA A 311 -19.59 41.01 -28.91
CA ALA A 311 -19.27 40.50 -27.58
C ALA A 311 -18.57 41.55 -26.70
N ASN A 312 -19.03 41.70 -25.45
CA ASN A 312 -18.48 42.59 -24.43
C ASN A 312 -18.14 41.76 -23.19
N VAL A 313 -16.88 41.79 -22.75
CA VAL A 313 -16.48 41.13 -21.49
C VAL A 313 -16.71 42.10 -20.34
N LEU A 314 -17.56 41.72 -19.39
CA LEU A 314 -17.95 42.52 -18.22
C LEU A 314 -17.55 41.78 -16.95
N THR A 315 -16.97 42.52 -16.00
CA THR A 315 -16.56 41.95 -14.71
C THR A 315 -17.64 42.18 -13.66
N VAL A 316 -18.16 41.10 -13.08
CA VAL A 316 -19.11 41.06 -11.97
C VAL A 316 -18.34 40.82 -10.66
N ASN A 317 -18.69 41.53 -9.59
CA ASN A 317 -18.13 41.26 -8.25
C ASN A 317 -19.10 40.40 -7.46
N VAL A 318 -18.66 39.20 -7.08
CA VAL A 318 -19.45 38.23 -6.32
C VAL A 318 -19.35 38.58 -4.83
N PRO A 319 -20.47 38.74 -4.10
CA PRO A 319 -20.45 38.94 -2.66
C PRO A 319 -19.82 37.75 -1.91
N ALA A 320 -19.23 38.00 -0.75
CA ALA A 320 -18.54 36.97 0.02
C ALA A 320 -19.47 36.03 0.80
N GLY A 321 -20.77 36.34 0.89
CA GLY A 321 -21.74 35.61 1.71
C GLY A 321 -22.95 35.11 0.93
N ILE A 322 -22.74 34.71 -0.33
CA ILE A 322 -23.81 34.11 -1.15
C ILE A 322 -24.17 32.72 -0.59
N SER A 323 -25.44 32.35 -0.71
CA SER A 323 -25.95 31.02 -0.32
C SER A 323 -25.78 30.02 -1.48
N PRO A 324 -25.59 28.71 -1.21
CA PRO A 324 -25.54 27.67 -2.25
C PRO A 324 -26.93 27.32 -2.75
N ALA A 325 -27.63 28.32 -3.29
CA ALA A 325 -28.98 28.22 -3.80
C ALA A 325 -29.05 28.74 -5.24
N SER A 326 -30.23 28.62 -5.84
CA SER A 326 -30.52 29.16 -7.16
C SER A 326 -30.30 30.68 -7.18
N LEU A 327 -29.45 31.13 -8.10
CA LEU A 327 -29.12 32.53 -8.29
C LEU A 327 -29.82 33.04 -9.55
N TYR A 328 -30.94 33.73 -9.36
CA TYR A 328 -31.66 34.36 -10.45
C TYR A 328 -31.02 35.71 -10.82
N SER A 329 -30.99 36.00 -12.12
CA SER A 329 -30.45 37.25 -12.64
C SER A 329 -31.30 37.80 -13.77
N ARG A 330 -31.28 39.12 -13.92
CA ARG A 330 -32.02 39.84 -14.96
C ARG A 330 -31.13 40.86 -15.62
N PHE A 331 -31.14 40.88 -16.95
CA PHE A 331 -30.42 41.79 -17.82
C PHE A 331 -31.43 42.62 -18.60
N ARG A 332 -31.23 43.93 -18.61
CA ARG A 332 -32.13 44.88 -19.28
C ARG A 332 -31.31 45.78 -20.17
N PHE A 333 -31.37 45.53 -21.48
CA PHE A 333 -30.59 46.25 -22.48
C PHE A 333 -31.44 47.30 -23.20
N THR A 334 -30.90 48.49 -23.42
CA THR A 334 -31.62 49.62 -24.04
C THR A 334 -30.70 50.47 -24.92
N SER A 335 -31.26 51.22 -25.87
CA SER A 335 -30.48 52.07 -26.77
C SER A 335 -29.96 53.36 -26.11
N GLY A 336 -30.50 53.76 -24.95
CA GLY A 336 -30.17 55.01 -24.28
C GLY A 336 -30.09 54.90 -22.76
N GLN A 337 -29.30 55.77 -22.14
CA GLN A 337 -29.12 55.80 -20.69
C GLN A 337 -30.43 56.10 -19.95
N ASN A 338 -30.54 55.58 -18.72
CA ASN A 338 -31.66 55.79 -17.81
C ASN A 338 -33.01 55.27 -18.33
N GLN A 339 -33.02 54.32 -19.25
CA GLN A 339 -34.24 53.80 -19.88
C GLN A 339 -34.82 52.55 -19.17
N ALA A 340 -33.99 51.78 -18.45
CA ALA A 340 -34.38 50.58 -17.71
C ALA A 340 -33.64 50.48 -16.36
N THR A 341 -33.82 51.47 -15.48
CA THR A 341 -33.03 51.60 -14.22
C THR A 341 -33.58 50.83 -13.02
N SER A 342 -34.70 50.14 -13.20
CA SER A 342 -35.39 49.31 -12.22
C SER A 342 -35.41 47.86 -12.73
N PRO A 343 -35.37 46.83 -11.86
CA PRO A 343 -35.49 45.43 -12.29
C PRO A 343 -36.89 45.08 -12.79
N THR A 344 -37.87 45.97 -12.61
CA THR A 344 -39.25 45.83 -13.09
C THR A 344 -39.68 47.08 -13.88
N GLY A 345 -40.79 46.99 -14.61
CA GLY A 345 -41.43 48.09 -15.32
C GLY A 345 -41.03 48.23 -16.78
N GLN A 346 -41.64 49.17 -17.49
CA GLN A 346 -41.50 49.37 -18.93
C GLN A 346 -40.20 50.09 -19.32
N ALA A 347 -39.56 49.63 -20.41
CA ALA A 347 -38.53 50.37 -21.15
C ALA A 347 -39.03 50.78 -22.56
N PRO A 348 -38.51 51.88 -23.12
CA PRO A 348 -38.96 52.42 -24.42
C PRO A 348 -38.48 51.63 -25.63
N ASN A 349 -37.40 50.86 -25.48
CA ASN A 349 -36.91 49.89 -26.46
C ASN A 349 -36.01 48.85 -25.77
N GLY A 350 -35.58 47.83 -26.50
CA GLY A 350 -34.53 46.92 -26.07
C GLY A 350 -35.05 45.53 -25.77
N GLU A 351 -34.38 44.87 -24.82
CA GLU A 351 -34.70 43.51 -24.41
C GLU A 351 -34.56 43.27 -22.90
N VAL A 352 -35.32 42.32 -22.35
CA VAL A 352 -35.11 41.67 -21.05
C VAL A 352 -34.58 40.26 -21.29
N GLU A 353 -33.44 39.90 -20.69
CA GLU A 353 -33.01 38.50 -20.62
C GLU A 353 -32.92 38.10 -19.14
N ASP A 354 -33.42 36.92 -18.81
CA ASP A 354 -33.48 36.40 -17.46
C ASP A 354 -32.68 35.08 -17.40
N TYR A 355 -32.01 34.80 -16.29
CA TYR A 355 -31.22 33.57 -16.16
C TYR A 355 -31.29 33.00 -14.78
N VAL A 356 -31.25 31.67 -14.69
CA VAL A 356 -30.96 30.95 -13.45
C VAL A 356 -29.58 30.32 -13.49
N LEU A 357 -28.81 30.57 -12.44
CA LEU A 357 -27.58 29.86 -12.16
C LEU A 357 -27.77 28.98 -10.93
N MET A 358 -27.07 27.85 -10.91
CA MET A 358 -27.26 26.79 -9.92
C MET A 358 -26.00 26.61 -9.09
N SER A 359 -26.13 25.86 -8.00
CA SER A 359 -25.02 25.46 -7.15
C SER A 359 -24.94 23.94 -7.03
N LEU A 360 -23.72 23.41 -6.83
CA LEU A 360 -23.44 21.99 -6.65
C LEU A 360 -22.45 21.79 -5.50
N GLY A 361 -22.68 20.80 -4.64
CA GLY A 361 -21.75 20.38 -3.59
C GLY A 361 -22.47 19.91 -2.33
N ASP A 362 -21.75 19.47 -1.33
CA ASP A 362 -22.30 19.17 0.00
C ASP A 362 -21.11 19.08 0.98
N THR A 363 -20.72 17.86 1.35
CA THR A 363 -19.80 17.60 2.46
C THR A 363 -18.83 16.47 2.11
N VAL A 364 -17.64 16.53 2.71
CA VAL A 364 -16.69 15.41 2.78
C VAL A 364 -16.54 15.04 4.26
N TRP A 365 -16.70 13.77 4.64
CA TRP A 365 -16.72 13.34 6.05
C TRP A 365 -16.03 11.99 6.29
N PHE A 366 -15.75 11.73 7.56
CA PHE A 366 -15.33 10.42 8.05
C PHE A 366 -16.54 9.52 8.28
N ASP A 367 -16.61 8.42 7.53
CA ASP A 367 -17.59 7.34 7.72
C ASP A 367 -17.02 6.30 8.70
N ASN A 368 -16.87 6.73 9.96
CA ASN A 368 -16.34 5.90 11.05
C ASN A 368 -17.44 5.43 12.02
N GLY A 369 -18.71 5.56 11.63
CA GLY A 369 -19.85 5.10 12.44
C GLY A 369 -20.03 5.89 13.73
N ALA A 370 -19.48 7.11 13.83
CA ALA A 370 -19.55 7.91 15.04
C ALA A 370 -21.02 8.20 15.41
N GLY A 371 -21.49 7.57 16.49
CA GLY A 371 -22.85 7.72 16.99
C GLY A 371 -23.28 6.50 17.80
N ALA A 372 -24.35 6.63 18.61
CA ALA A 372 -24.80 5.53 19.46
C ALA A 372 -25.39 4.32 18.69
N THR A 373 -25.67 4.51 17.40
CA THR A 373 -26.22 3.50 16.48
C THR A 373 -25.56 3.57 15.11
N GLY A 374 -24.41 4.25 15.01
CA GLY A 374 -23.72 4.38 13.74
C GLY A 374 -23.00 3.11 13.35
N VAL A 375 -22.77 2.93 12.06
CA VAL A 375 -22.04 1.80 11.47
C VAL A 375 -20.98 2.43 10.59
N ALA A 376 -19.71 2.08 10.81
CA ALA A 376 -18.63 2.60 9.97
C ALA A 376 -18.69 1.96 8.58
N ASN A 377 -18.21 2.68 7.57
CA ASN A 377 -18.13 2.20 6.20
C ASN A 377 -19.48 1.75 5.63
N ASP A 378 -20.58 2.39 6.05
CA ASP A 378 -21.93 2.06 5.56
C ASP A 378 -22.40 3.01 4.44
N GLY A 379 -21.57 3.99 4.09
CA GLY A 379 -21.84 5.01 3.09
C GLY A 379 -22.94 5.97 3.51
N ILE A 380 -23.23 6.09 4.81
CA ILE A 380 -24.29 6.95 5.33
C ILE A 380 -23.73 7.88 6.39
N MET A 381 -23.84 9.20 6.19
CA MET A 381 -23.46 10.19 7.21
C MET A 381 -24.33 10.04 8.48
N ASN A 382 -23.76 9.40 9.49
CA ASN A 382 -24.34 9.23 10.80
C ASN A 382 -24.12 10.55 11.56
N GLY A 383 -25.18 11.21 12.06
CA GLY A 383 -25.12 12.63 12.51
C GLY A 383 -24.15 13.05 13.65
N SER A 384 -23.16 12.24 14.05
CA SER A 384 -21.98 12.67 14.84
C SER A 384 -20.64 12.46 14.12
N GLU A 385 -20.64 12.00 12.87
CA GLU A 385 -19.47 11.93 12.00
C GLU A 385 -18.94 13.31 11.66
N ALA A 386 -17.61 13.42 11.62
CA ALA A 386 -16.93 14.69 11.45
C ALA A 386 -16.65 14.94 9.97
N GLY A 387 -16.94 16.16 9.52
CA GLY A 387 -16.48 16.62 8.22
C GLY A 387 -14.97 16.80 8.16
N ILE A 388 -14.40 16.53 6.99
CA ILE A 388 -12.96 16.60 6.72
C ILE A 388 -12.65 17.95 6.08
N SER A 389 -11.93 18.79 6.81
CA SER A 389 -11.59 20.15 6.36
C SER A 389 -10.40 20.20 5.41
N SER A 390 -10.32 21.27 4.61
CA SER A 390 -9.21 21.57 3.69
C SER A 390 -8.99 20.56 2.55
N VAL A 391 -9.96 19.68 2.28
CA VAL A 391 -9.97 18.78 1.13
C VAL A 391 -10.23 19.62 -0.11
N THR A 392 -9.32 19.57 -1.09
CA THR A 392 -9.53 20.20 -2.39
C THR A 392 -10.53 19.39 -3.20
N VAL A 393 -11.53 20.04 -3.77
CA VAL A 393 -12.56 19.44 -4.62
C VAL A 393 -12.58 20.17 -5.96
N GLU A 394 -12.66 19.43 -7.06
CA GLU A 394 -12.54 19.92 -8.42
C GLU A 394 -13.84 19.65 -9.20
N LEU A 395 -14.29 20.62 -10.00
CA LEU A 395 -15.47 20.47 -10.85
C LEU A 395 -15.08 20.31 -12.31
N TYR A 396 -15.69 19.34 -12.99
CA TYR A 396 -15.50 19.04 -14.41
C TYR A 396 -16.84 19.01 -15.15
N ARG A 397 -16.84 19.31 -16.46
CA ARG A 397 -17.98 19.04 -17.34
C ARG A 397 -18.02 17.57 -17.70
N ALA A 398 -19.21 17.00 -17.91
CA ALA A 398 -19.31 15.62 -18.36
C ALA A 398 -18.55 15.40 -19.67
N GLY A 399 -17.70 14.36 -19.67
CA GLY A 399 -16.80 14.04 -20.78
C GLY A 399 -15.38 14.60 -20.66
N GLN A 400 -15.11 15.51 -19.71
CA GLN A 400 -13.75 15.81 -19.28
C GLN A 400 -13.21 14.68 -18.39
N THR A 401 -11.90 14.42 -18.46
CA THR A 401 -11.23 13.38 -17.67
C THR A 401 -10.47 14.01 -16.51
N PRO A 402 -10.91 13.81 -15.26
CA PRO A 402 -10.19 14.28 -14.07
C PRO A 402 -8.72 13.84 -14.07
N GLY A 403 -7.84 14.70 -13.53
CA GLY A 403 -6.38 14.50 -13.55
C GLY A 403 -5.69 14.71 -14.91
N THR A 404 -6.44 14.76 -16.01
CA THR A 404 -5.91 15.04 -17.37
C THR A 404 -6.34 16.41 -17.89
N ASP A 405 -7.64 16.68 -17.82
CA ASP A 405 -8.20 17.97 -18.22
C ASP A 405 -8.08 18.98 -17.08
N THR A 406 -8.12 20.27 -17.43
CA THR A 406 -8.15 21.35 -16.42
C THR A 406 -9.55 21.44 -15.82
N PRO A 407 -9.71 21.44 -14.49
CA PRO A 407 -11.00 21.61 -13.87
C PRO A 407 -11.58 22.99 -14.19
N ILE A 408 -12.92 23.07 -14.24
CA ILE A 408 -13.65 24.33 -14.44
C ILE A 408 -13.36 25.29 -13.27
N VAL A 409 -13.40 24.74 -12.05
CA VAL A 409 -13.17 25.45 -10.80
C VAL A 409 -12.74 24.44 -9.74
N THR A 410 -12.08 24.94 -8.70
CA THR A 410 -11.67 24.17 -7.53
C THR A 410 -12.18 24.88 -6.28
N ASP A 411 -12.69 24.12 -5.31
CA ASP A 411 -13.04 24.59 -3.98
C ASP A 411 -12.25 23.81 -2.91
N ALA A 412 -12.25 24.28 -1.67
CA ALA A 412 -11.67 23.55 -0.55
C ALA A 412 -12.66 23.47 0.60
N THR A 413 -12.83 22.27 1.17
CA THR A 413 -13.79 22.06 2.25
C THR A 413 -13.49 22.92 3.47
N ASP A 414 -14.54 23.42 4.10
CA ASP A 414 -14.42 24.24 5.31
C ASP A 414 -14.23 23.39 6.58
N GLY A 415 -14.29 24.01 7.76
CA GLY A 415 -14.10 23.30 9.05
C GLY A 415 -15.18 22.26 9.37
N SER A 416 -16.29 22.26 8.65
CA SER A 416 -17.37 21.26 8.72
C SER A 416 -17.31 20.24 7.58
N GLY A 417 -16.27 20.29 6.73
CA GLY A 417 -16.17 19.42 5.56
C GLY A 417 -16.98 19.88 4.35
N SER A 418 -17.65 21.03 4.42
CA SER A 418 -18.58 21.46 3.36
C SER A 418 -17.86 22.16 2.21
N TYR A 419 -18.32 21.96 0.98
CA TYR A 419 -17.82 22.61 -0.24
C TYR A 419 -18.98 22.92 -1.21
N PHE A 420 -18.86 24.00 -1.99
CA PHE A 420 -19.88 24.38 -2.96
C PHE A 420 -19.31 25.12 -4.18
N PHE A 421 -19.77 24.74 -5.36
CA PHE A 421 -19.55 25.44 -6.61
C PHE A 421 -20.78 26.29 -6.94
N TYR A 422 -20.60 27.61 -7.07
CA TYR A 422 -21.71 28.56 -7.30
C TYR A 422 -21.74 29.04 -8.75
N GLY A 423 -22.90 29.53 -9.18
CA GLY A 423 -23.01 30.24 -10.47
C GLY A 423 -22.86 29.31 -11.68
N LEU A 424 -23.30 28.05 -11.56
CA LEU A 424 -23.19 27.05 -12.61
C LEU A 424 -24.36 27.17 -13.58
N PRO A 425 -24.11 27.28 -14.89
CA PRO A 425 -25.17 27.17 -15.89
C PRO A 425 -25.69 25.72 -15.97
N PRO A 426 -26.89 25.49 -16.55
CA PRO A 426 -27.40 24.16 -16.83
C PRO A 426 -26.41 23.26 -17.58
N GLY A 427 -26.38 21.99 -17.20
CA GLY A 427 -25.51 21.00 -17.84
C GLY A 427 -25.10 19.84 -16.94
N ASP A 428 -24.29 18.95 -17.53
CA ASP A 428 -23.77 17.76 -16.87
C ASP A 428 -22.38 18.01 -16.28
N TYR A 429 -22.19 17.61 -15.02
CA TYR A 429 -20.98 17.85 -14.24
C TYR A 429 -20.49 16.58 -13.53
N VAL A 430 -19.20 16.55 -13.20
CA VAL A 430 -18.56 15.54 -12.35
C VAL A 430 -17.77 16.27 -11.28
N VAL A 431 -17.95 15.86 -10.03
CA VAL A 431 -17.14 16.36 -8.90
C VAL A 431 -16.01 15.37 -8.65
N HIS A 432 -14.81 15.88 -8.38
CA HIS A 432 -13.61 15.06 -8.21
C HIS A 432 -12.75 15.54 -7.06
N ILE A 433 -12.31 14.61 -6.22
CA ILE A 433 -11.27 14.82 -5.22
C ILE A 433 -9.96 14.30 -5.81
N PRO A 434 -8.95 15.15 -6.07
CA PRO A 434 -7.76 14.75 -6.77
C PRO A 434 -6.85 13.86 -5.91
N ALA A 435 -6.12 12.94 -6.56
CA ALA A 435 -5.16 12.03 -5.93
C ALA A 435 -4.17 12.71 -4.96
N SER A 436 -3.85 13.98 -5.20
CA SER A 436 -3.02 14.81 -4.31
C SER A 436 -3.55 14.95 -2.88
N GLN A 437 -4.86 14.75 -2.66
CA GLN A 437 -5.49 14.84 -1.34
C GLN A 437 -5.23 13.62 -0.46
N PHE A 438 -4.69 12.53 -1.02
CA PHE A 438 -4.38 11.28 -0.33
C PHE A 438 -2.89 11.07 -0.07
N GLY A 439 -2.04 12.04 -0.44
CA GLY A 439 -0.61 11.98 -0.10
C GLY A 439 -0.38 12.05 1.41
N SER A 440 0.74 11.55 1.92
CA SER A 440 1.06 11.37 3.36
C SER A 440 0.95 12.59 4.31
N SER A 441 0.67 13.79 3.79
CA SER A 441 0.44 15.00 4.59
C SER A 441 -0.81 15.77 4.17
N ALA A 442 -1.62 15.16 3.31
CA ALA A 442 -2.85 15.73 2.80
C ALA A 442 -4.04 15.30 3.69
N PRO A 443 -5.21 15.96 3.56
CA PRO A 443 -6.32 15.75 4.48
C PRO A 443 -6.94 14.35 4.47
N LEU A 444 -6.77 13.60 3.38
CA LEU A 444 -7.32 12.24 3.20
C LEU A 444 -6.22 11.17 3.19
N ALA A 445 -5.05 11.47 3.76
CA ALA A 445 -3.96 10.52 3.84
C ALA A 445 -4.39 9.27 4.63
N GLY A 446 -4.18 8.08 4.05
CA GLY A 446 -4.56 6.80 4.67
C GLY A 446 -6.03 6.42 4.52
N LEU A 447 -6.89 7.30 3.99
CA LEU A 447 -8.30 7.01 3.88
C LEU A 447 -8.65 6.42 2.51
N ALA A 448 -9.67 5.57 2.50
CA ALA A 448 -10.30 5.04 1.30
C ALA A 448 -11.73 5.56 1.17
N SER A 449 -12.27 5.57 -0.06
CA SER A 449 -13.69 5.84 -0.27
C SER A 449 -14.52 4.82 0.49
N SER A 450 -15.51 5.28 1.24
CA SER A 450 -16.45 4.39 1.93
C SER A 450 -17.18 3.48 0.92
N ALA A 451 -17.60 2.31 1.37
CA ALA A 451 -18.39 1.38 0.59
C ALA A 451 -19.85 1.86 0.50
N GLY A 452 -20.27 2.32 -0.68
CA GLY A 452 -21.61 2.87 -0.86
C GLY A 452 -22.74 1.90 -0.48
N ALA A 453 -23.79 2.44 0.15
CA ALA A 453 -25.02 1.73 0.51
C ALA A 453 -25.84 1.30 -0.74
N GLY A 454 -25.37 0.30 -1.49
CA GLY A 454 -26.12 -0.38 -2.55
C GLY A 454 -26.59 0.53 -3.70
N ASN A 455 -25.86 0.56 -4.83
CA ASN A 455 -26.30 1.25 -6.06
C ASN A 455 -26.54 2.78 -5.91
N ALA A 456 -26.01 3.43 -4.87
CA ALA A 456 -26.20 4.86 -4.62
C ALA A 456 -25.17 5.79 -5.27
N ASN A 457 -24.34 5.29 -6.20
CA ASN A 457 -23.53 6.12 -7.10
C ASN A 457 -24.38 6.90 -8.13
N VAL A 458 -25.68 7.02 -7.88
CA VAL A 458 -26.60 7.88 -8.58
C VAL A 458 -27.08 8.87 -7.54
N ASP A 459 -26.84 10.14 -7.82
CA ASP A 459 -27.44 11.25 -7.11
C ASP A 459 -28.94 10.98 -6.91
N ASN A 460 -29.28 10.68 -5.66
CA ASN A 460 -30.62 10.28 -5.24
C ASN A 460 -31.31 11.38 -4.42
N GLU A 461 -30.72 12.58 -4.43
CA GLU A 461 -31.19 13.74 -3.69
C GLU A 461 -31.25 13.46 -2.17
N GLN A 462 -30.22 12.86 -1.59
CA GLN A 462 -30.04 12.76 -0.14
C GLN A 462 -28.73 13.44 0.26
N THR A 463 -28.70 14.02 1.46
CA THR A 463 -27.54 14.76 2.01
C THR A 463 -26.79 13.93 3.05
N VAL A 464 -27.00 12.61 3.00
CA VAL A 464 -26.56 11.69 4.06
C VAL A 464 -26.09 10.37 3.48
N ASP A 465 -26.15 10.16 2.18
CA ASP A 465 -25.53 9.00 1.54
C ASP A 465 -24.10 9.35 1.16
N GLU A 466 -23.44 8.58 0.30
CA GLU A 466 -22.17 8.95 -0.28
C GLU A 466 -22.27 8.80 -1.80
N ASN A 467 -21.75 9.77 -2.56
CA ASN A 467 -21.83 9.76 -4.02
C ASN A 467 -20.48 9.52 -4.70
N GLY A 468 -19.45 9.15 -3.95
CA GLY A 468 -18.15 8.79 -4.48
C GLY A 468 -18.20 7.46 -5.23
N VAL A 469 -17.59 7.40 -6.41
CA VAL A 469 -17.31 6.12 -7.07
C VAL A 469 -16.23 5.41 -6.27
N ASP A 470 -16.56 4.23 -5.71
CA ASP A 470 -15.63 3.34 -5.02
C ASP A 470 -14.33 3.22 -5.83
N GLU A 471 -13.25 3.79 -5.32
CA GLU A 471 -11.94 3.79 -5.98
C GLU A 471 -10.97 2.93 -5.17
N PRO A 472 -10.47 1.81 -5.73
CA PRO A 472 -9.55 0.93 -5.01
C PRO A 472 -8.16 1.52 -4.77
N ASN A 473 -7.76 2.58 -5.50
CA ASN A 473 -6.50 3.28 -5.30
C ASN A 473 -6.64 4.82 -5.42
N PRO A 474 -7.26 5.48 -4.41
CA PRO A 474 -7.43 6.93 -4.40
C PRO A 474 -6.11 7.72 -4.48
N PRO A 475 -4.99 7.28 -3.87
CA PRO A 475 -3.70 7.93 -4.03
C PRO A 475 -3.15 7.99 -5.46
N ALA A 476 -3.62 7.12 -6.37
CA ALA A 476 -3.26 7.17 -7.78
C ALA A 476 -4.28 7.94 -8.63
N ASN A 477 -5.57 7.73 -8.37
CA ASN A 477 -6.65 8.14 -9.28
C ASN A 477 -7.50 9.30 -8.77
N GLY A 478 -7.50 9.57 -7.46
CA GLY A 478 -8.52 10.40 -6.81
C GLY A 478 -9.89 9.74 -6.80
N VAL A 479 -10.90 10.38 -6.22
CA VAL A 479 -12.27 9.87 -6.14
C VAL A 479 -13.19 10.80 -6.91
N SER A 480 -14.08 10.26 -7.75
CA SER A 480 -15.02 11.07 -8.55
C SER A 480 -16.44 10.69 -8.23
N SER A 481 -17.37 11.63 -8.33
CA SER A 481 -18.79 11.32 -8.37
C SER A 481 -19.17 10.71 -9.73
N ALA A 482 -20.36 10.12 -9.82
CA ALA A 482 -21.00 9.93 -11.11
C ALA A 482 -21.34 11.28 -11.78
N SER A 483 -21.74 11.23 -13.05
CA SER A 483 -22.19 12.42 -13.78
C SER A 483 -23.54 12.89 -13.21
N THR A 484 -23.57 14.12 -12.71
CA THR A 484 -24.78 14.79 -12.19
C THR A 484 -25.24 15.83 -13.19
N THR A 485 -26.52 15.81 -13.54
CA THR A 485 -27.13 16.76 -14.47
C THR A 485 -27.84 17.84 -13.68
N LEU A 486 -27.39 19.09 -13.78
CA LEU A 486 -28.14 20.23 -13.27
C LEU A 486 -29.17 20.66 -14.32
N THR A 487 -30.45 20.38 -14.04
CA THR A 487 -31.57 20.80 -14.88
C THR A 487 -32.45 21.79 -14.14
N PRO A 488 -32.75 22.96 -14.73
CA PRO A 488 -33.65 23.90 -14.10
C PRO A 488 -35.05 23.31 -13.85
N GLY A 489 -35.59 23.55 -12.65
CA GLY A 489 -36.95 23.24 -12.25
C GLY A 489 -37.22 21.79 -11.85
N THR A 490 -36.23 20.89 -11.89
CA THR A 490 -36.42 19.46 -11.62
C THR A 490 -35.89 18.95 -10.29
N GLU A 491 -35.05 19.73 -9.58
CA GLU A 491 -34.42 19.29 -8.32
C GLU A 491 -35.37 19.46 -7.11
N LEU A 492 -35.38 18.48 -6.19
CA LEU A 492 -36.50 18.28 -5.27
C LEU A 492 -36.33 18.93 -3.88
N LEU A 493 -35.13 19.43 -3.53
CA LEU A 493 -34.80 19.80 -2.15
C LEU A 493 -34.66 21.31 -1.85
N ASP A 494 -34.30 22.17 -2.80
CA ASP A 494 -34.25 23.62 -2.59
C ASP A 494 -34.75 24.38 -3.82
N ASN A 495 -36.03 24.75 -3.80
CA ASN A 495 -36.71 25.61 -4.78
C ASN A 495 -36.68 25.17 -6.27
N GLY A 496 -35.94 24.13 -6.65
CA GLY A 496 -36.05 23.47 -7.95
C GLY A 496 -34.75 23.30 -8.75
N ASN A 497 -33.63 23.97 -8.40
CA ASN A 497 -32.53 24.10 -9.38
C ASN A 497 -31.11 23.83 -8.84
N SER A 498 -30.80 24.02 -7.55
CA SER A 498 -29.47 23.67 -7.02
C SER A 498 -29.45 22.28 -6.41
N ASN A 499 -28.30 21.62 -6.48
CA ASN A 499 -28.10 20.26 -5.97
C ASN A 499 -27.06 20.28 -4.85
N PRO A 500 -27.51 20.43 -3.59
CA PRO A 500 -26.66 20.44 -2.42
C PRO A 500 -26.49 19.02 -1.84
N THR A 501 -26.39 17.98 -2.69
CA THR A 501 -26.39 16.58 -2.25
C THR A 501 -25.15 15.81 -2.65
N ILE A 502 -24.21 16.39 -3.41
CA ILE A 502 -23.00 15.67 -3.85
C ILE A 502 -21.98 15.60 -2.73
N ASP A 503 -21.83 14.41 -2.17
CA ASP A 503 -21.14 14.21 -0.91
C ASP A 503 -20.12 13.03 -1.01
N PHE A 504 -19.06 13.03 -0.20
CA PHE A 504 -18.02 11.98 -0.20
C PHE A 504 -17.69 11.48 1.22
N GLY A 505 -17.99 10.19 1.47
CA GLY A 505 -17.62 9.49 2.70
C GLY A 505 -16.27 8.80 2.58
N PHE A 506 -15.45 8.89 3.63
CA PHE A 506 -14.14 8.26 3.70
C PHE A 506 -13.97 7.45 4.98
N VAL A 507 -13.38 6.27 4.85
CA VAL A 507 -13.13 5.35 5.97
C VAL A 507 -11.63 5.14 6.14
N GLU A 508 -11.26 4.88 7.38
CA GLU A 508 -9.93 4.39 7.75
C GLU A 508 -9.69 2.97 7.23
N VAL A 509 -8.42 2.63 7.05
CA VAL A 509 -7.99 1.38 6.42
C VAL A 509 -6.98 0.72 7.34
N ASP A 510 -7.18 -0.56 7.61
CA ASP A 510 -6.22 -1.42 8.27
C ASP A 510 -5.29 -2.04 7.20
N TRP A 511 -4.01 -2.17 7.53
CA TRP A 511 -2.95 -2.67 6.68
C TRP A 511 -2.13 -3.73 7.38
N GLY A 512 -1.57 -4.64 6.58
CA GLY A 512 -0.55 -5.55 7.11
C GLY A 512 0.84 -4.90 7.24
N ASP A 513 1.75 -5.66 7.80
CA ASP A 513 3.04 -5.16 8.30
C ASP A 513 4.22 -6.13 8.03
N LEU A 514 3.98 -7.23 7.28
CA LEU A 514 5.05 -8.13 6.83
C LEU A 514 6.19 -7.38 6.10
N PRO A 515 7.42 -7.93 6.01
CA PRO A 515 8.52 -7.31 5.26
C PRO A 515 8.19 -6.97 3.79
N SER A 516 8.30 -5.69 3.40
CA SER A 516 7.78 -5.19 2.11
C SER A 516 8.55 -5.61 0.86
N ALA A 517 9.81 -6.05 0.96
CA ALA A 517 10.60 -6.36 -0.23
C ALA A 517 10.05 -7.58 -1.02
N SER A 518 9.18 -8.39 -0.41
CA SER A 518 8.73 -9.66 -1.01
C SER A 518 7.33 -10.14 -0.56
N TYR A 519 6.69 -9.52 0.44
CA TYR A 519 5.32 -9.88 0.91
C TYR A 519 4.21 -8.93 0.48
N GLU A 520 4.53 -7.94 -0.38
CA GLU A 520 3.57 -6.95 -0.89
C GLU A 520 2.73 -6.34 0.24
N THR A 521 3.37 -5.56 1.10
CA THR A 521 2.75 -4.99 2.31
C THR A 521 2.24 -3.57 2.07
N VAL A 522 2.96 -2.79 1.27
CA VAL A 522 2.65 -1.38 1.01
C VAL A 522 1.72 -1.21 -0.20
N LEU A 523 1.02 -0.08 -0.27
CA LEU A 523 0.09 0.27 -1.36
C LEU A 523 0.75 0.21 -2.75
N ALA A 524 2.02 0.62 -2.83
CA ALA A 524 2.77 0.63 -4.09
C ALA A 524 2.85 -0.78 -4.73
N ASP A 525 2.81 -1.82 -3.90
CA ASP A 525 2.84 -3.23 -4.30
C ASP A 525 1.45 -3.89 -4.18
N ASN A 526 0.40 -3.08 -4.05
CA ASN A 526 -0.99 -3.49 -3.83
C ASN A 526 -1.16 -4.32 -2.56
N GLY A 527 -0.58 -3.88 -1.44
CA GLY A 527 -0.60 -4.68 -0.22
C GLY A 527 -1.97 -5.00 0.36
N ALA A 528 -1.98 -6.03 1.21
CA ALA A 528 -3.17 -6.46 1.94
C ALA A 528 -3.66 -5.32 2.85
N ARG A 529 -4.96 -5.04 2.76
CA ARG A 529 -5.61 -3.99 3.53
C ARG A 529 -7.12 -4.18 3.59
N HIS A 530 -7.78 -3.72 4.63
CA HIS A 530 -9.25 -3.75 4.74
C HIS A 530 -9.81 -2.39 5.14
N LEU A 531 -11.01 -2.10 4.65
CA LEU A 531 -11.75 -0.94 5.15
C LEU A 531 -12.28 -1.27 6.55
N ILE A 532 -12.10 -0.35 7.50
CA ILE A 532 -12.51 -0.61 8.88
C ILE A 532 -14.01 -0.35 9.04
N ASP A 533 -14.79 -1.41 9.27
CA ASP A 533 -16.24 -1.32 9.51
C ASP A 533 -16.62 -1.31 11.02
N GLY A 534 -15.62 -1.50 11.89
CA GLY A 534 -15.78 -1.59 13.35
C GLY A 534 -16.60 -2.81 13.82
N GLN A 535 -16.81 -3.82 12.97
CA GLN A 535 -17.56 -5.03 13.27
C GLN A 535 -16.78 -6.31 12.94
N ALA A 536 -16.14 -6.40 11.77
CA ALA A 536 -15.38 -7.54 11.32
C ALA A 536 -13.90 -7.38 11.69
N PHE A 537 -13.51 -7.96 12.82
CA PHE A 537 -12.13 -8.00 13.31
C PHE A 537 -11.89 -9.31 14.07
N LEU A 538 -10.63 -9.67 14.23
CA LEU A 538 -10.09 -10.70 15.10
C LEU A 538 -9.61 -10.03 16.40
N GLY A 539 -9.51 -10.81 17.48
CA GLY A 539 -8.95 -10.27 18.71
C GLY A 539 -9.83 -9.22 19.43
N ALA A 540 -9.21 -8.16 19.93
CA ALA A 540 -9.85 -7.12 20.74
C ALA A 540 -10.40 -5.92 19.95
N GLY A 541 -9.85 -5.64 18.78
CA GLY A 541 -10.20 -4.53 17.90
C GLY A 541 -9.13 -4.33 16.84
N VAL A 542 -9.46 -3.50 15.85
CA VAL A 542 -8.61 -3.13 14.72
C VAL A 542 -8.16 -1.67 14.86
N ASP A 543 -6.96 -1.33 14.42
CA ASP A 543 -6.51 0.05 14.27
C ASP A 543 -6.27 0.44 12.80
N ALA A 544 -5.71 1.63 12.56
CA ALA A 544 -5.78 2.28 11.27
C ALA A 544 -4.44 2.91 10.86
N GLU A 545 -3.97 2.57 9.66
CA GLU A 545 -2.67 2.99 9.15
C GLU A 545 -2.80 3.85 7.89
N LEU A 546 -1.78 4.66 7.69
CA LEU A 546 -1.64 5.46 6.47
C LEU A 546 -1.31 4.61 5.22
N ASP A 547 -0.58 3.52 5.43
CA ASP A 547 -0.04 2.56 4.46
C ASP A 547 0.54 1.40 5.28
N GLY A 548 0.83 0.26 4.64
CA GLY A 548 1.44 -0.88 5.34
C GLY A 548 2.77 -0.54 6.02
N GLN A 549 3.00 -1.11 7.20
CA GLN A 549 4.15 -0.81 8.08
C GLN A 549 5.18 -1.94 8.11
N PRO A 550 5.92 -2.21 7.02
CA PRO A 550 6.75 -3.39 6.90
C PRO A 550 7.87 -3.49 7.95
N THR A 551 7.85 -4.55 8.77
CA THR A 551 8.91 -4.88 9.73
C THR A 551 9.33 -6.35 9.64
N ASN A 552 10.53 -6.68 10.15
CA ASN A 552 10.97 -8.09 10.26
C ASN A 552 10.33 -8.82 11.45
N THR A 553 9.65 -8.09 12.33
CA THR A 553 8.96 -8.63 13.49
C THR A 553 7.48 -8.88 13.24
N ALA A 554 6.93 -8.28 12.17
CA ALA A 554 5.49 -8.17 11.99
C ALA A 554 4.82 -7.49 13.21
N LEU A 555 5.34 -6.30 13.60
CA LEU A 555 4.87 -5.45 14.71
C LEU A 555 5.01 -3.93 14.36
N GLY A 556 4.76 -3.56 13.10
CA GLY A 556 5.08 -2.25 12.54
C GLY A 556 4.07 -1.16 12.90
N ASP A 557 2.81 -1.52 12.81
CA ASP A 557 1.56 -0.85 13.18
C ASP A 557 1.49 -0.63 14.68
N ASP A 558 1.92 -1.64 15.45
CA ASP A 558 1.94 -1.69 16.93
C ASP A 558 2.69 -0.55 17.64
N ASN A 559 3.47 0.24 16.91
CA ASN A 559 4.29 1.30 17.48
C ASN A 559 3.46 2.49 18.02
N ASP A 560 2.16 2.49 17.80
CA ASP A 560 1.21 3.48 18.33
C ASP A 560 0.67 3.13 19.73
N GLY A 561 0.85 1.87 20.17
CA GLY A 561 0.46 1.35 21.47
C GLY A 561 -0.88 0.61 21.53
N ASN A 562 -1.54 0.42 20.39
CA ASN A 562 -2.55 -0.60 20.16
C ASN A 562 -1.85 -1.79 19.46
N ASP A 563 -2.22 -3.00 19.84
CA ASP A 563 -1.66 -4.26 19.32
C ASP A 563 -2.87 -5.03 18.80
N ASP A 564 -3.09 -4.96 17.48
CA ASP A 564 -4.18 -5.63 16.78
C ASP A 564 -3.76 -7.01 16.22
N GLU A 565 -2.47 -7.35 16.29
CA GLU A 565 -1.92 -8.72 16.28
C GLU A 565 -2.30 -9.58 17.52
N ASP A 566 -3.50 -9.39 18.06
CA ASP A 566 -3.96 -10.07 19.29
C ASP A 566 -5.03 -11.16 19.05
N GLY A 567 -5.46 -11.35 17.80
CA GLY A 567 -6.47 -12.33 17.41
C GLY A 567 -5.96 -13.73 17.14
N VAL A 568 -4.67 -13.94 16.85
CA VAL A 568 -4.11 -15.27 16.51
C VAL A 568 -3.04 -15.71 17.52
N ILE A 569 -3.13 -16.98 17.93
CA ILE A 569 -2.17 -17.61 18.83
C ILE A 569 -1.73 -18.97 18.25
N PHE A 570 -0.43 -19.14 18.03
CA PHE A 570 0.16 -20.41 17.66
C PHE A 570 0.31 -21.32 18.89
N LEU A 571 -0.52 -22.35 18.99
CA LEU A 571 -0.54 -23.24 20.16
C LEU A 571 0.53 -24.33 20.10
N ASP A 572 0.91 -24.73 18.89
CA ASP A 572 1.93 -25.75 18.64
C ASP A 572 2.98 -25.20 17.66
N PRO A 573 4.25 -25.60 17.80
CA PRO A 573 5.29 -25.33 16.79
C PRO A 573 4.93 -25.81 15.37
N LEU A 574 5.32 -25.04 14.36
CA LEU A 574 5.11 -25.39 12.95
C LEU A 574 6.22 -26.31 12.40
N ILE A 575 6.24 -27.56 12.87
CA ILE A 575 7.30 -28.53 12.54
C ILE A 575 7.03 -29.26 11.23
N PRO A 576 8.00 -29.36 10.29
CA PRO A 576 7.81 -30.01 9.00
C PRO A 576 7.19 -31.42 9.08
N GLY A 577 6.11 -31.63 8.33
CA GLY A 577 5.39 -32.90 8.25
C GLY A 577 4.52 -33.25 9.46
N ARG A 578 4.32 -32.33 10.41
CA ARG A 578 3.47 -32.49 11.60
C ARG A 578 2.20 -31.65 11.51
N ASP A 579 1.20 -32.03 12.31
CA ASP A 579 0.01 -31.20 12.48
C ASP A 579 0.26 -30.20 13.62
N ALA A 580 -0.10 -28.95 13.40
CA ALA A 580 -0.03 -27.87 14.38
C ALA A 580 -1.41 -27.22 14.58
N ARG A 581 -1.66 -26.69 15.77
CA ARG A 581 -2.89 -25.95 16.10
C ARG A 581 -2.61 -24.46 16.15
N ILE A 582 -3.47 -23.70 15.47
CA ILE A 582 -3.51 -22.25 15.51
C ILE A 582 -4.87 -21.87 16.08
N GLN A 583 -4.87 -21.03 17.11
CA GLN A 583 -6.06 -20.47 17.72
C GLN A 583 -6.33 -19.10 17.10
N VAL A 584 -7.59 -18.85 16.76
CA VAL A 584 -8.04 -17.58 16.18
C VAL A 584 -9.25 -17.10 16.97
N THR A 585 -9.26 -15.85 17.41
CA THR A 585 -10.35 -15.23 18.15
C THR A 585 -11.08 -14.29 17.22
N ALA A 586 -12.33 -14.58 16.86
CA ALA A 586 -13.13 -13.69 16.01
C ALA A 586 -14.02 -12.76 16.87
N GLY A 587 -13.96 -11.46 16.61
CA GLY A 587 -14.81 -10.44 17.23
C GLY A 587 -16.27 -10.51 16.76
N SER A 588 -16.49 -10.99 15.54
CA SER A 588 -17.82 -11.16 14.95
C SER A 588 -17.99 -12.47 14.15
N ALA A 589 -19.13 -12.62 13.48
CA ALA A 589 -19.32 -13.70 12.53
C ALA A 589 -18.80 -13.25 11.16
N GLY A 590 -17.96 -14.05 10.53
CA GLY A 590 -17.29 -13.68 9.27
C GLY A 590 -16.57 -14.86 8.63
N TYR A 591 -15.55 -14.55 7.81
CA TYR A 591 -14.79 -15.48 7.01
C TYR A 591 -13.29 -15.20 7.14
N LEU A 592 -12.54 -16.24 7.48
CA LEU A 592 -11.09 -16.17 7.62
C LEU A 592 -10.39 -16.70 6.36
N ASN A 593 -9.47 -15.90 5.84
CA ASN A 593 -8.44 -16.33 4.89
C ASN A 593 -7.08 -16.20 5.58
N ALA A 594 -6.21 -17.21 5.45
CA ALA A 594 -4.92 -17.19 6.11
C ALA A 594 -3.84 -17.91 5.29
N TRP A 595 -2.62 -17.39 5.34
CA TRP A 595 -1.44 -17.88 4.64
C TRP A 595 -0.26 -17.99 5.60
N VAL A 596 0.56 -19.03 5.42
CA VAL A 596 1.81 -19.22 6.16
C VAL A 596 2.90 -19.56 5.14
N ASP A 597 3.93 -18.74 5.05
CA ASP A 597 5.10 -18.99 4.20
C ASP A 597 5.95 -20.11 4.81
N PHE A 598 5.52 -21.35 4.61
CA PHE A 598 6.21 -22.52 5.14
C PHE A 598 7.56 -22.74 4.48
N ASN A 599 7.76 -22.31 3.23
CA ASN A 599 9.01 -22.55 2.51
C ASN A 599 10.05 -21.44 2.74
N ALA A 600 9.64 -20.36 3.44
CA ALA A 600 10.43 -19.19 3.77
C ALA A 600 11.20 -18.63 2.56
N ASP A 601 10.57 -18.65 1.38
CA ASP A 601 11.14 -18.09 0.16
C ASP A 601 11.01 -16.57 0.09
N GLY A 602 10.35 -15.98 1.09
CA GLY A 602 10.16 -14.56 1.27
C GLY A 602 8.90 -14.04 0.60
N THR A 603 8.09 -14.89 -0.04
CA THR A 603 6.89 -14.46 -0.77
C THR A 603 5.65 -15.21 -0.28
N MET A 604 4.51 -14.52 -0.26
CA MET A 604 3.22 -15.19 -0.09
C MET A 604 2.73 -15.69 -1.45
N SER A 605 2.24 -16.92 -1.50
CA SER A 605 1.73 -17.55 -2.70
C SER A 605 0.40 -18.28 -2.44
N PRO A 606 -0.34 -18.66 -3.50
CA PRO A 606 -1.53 -19.50 -3.33
C PRO A 606 -1.24 -20.87 -2.68
N GLY A 607 0.02 -21.33 -2.69
CA GLY A 607 0.42 -22.58 -2.04
C GLY A 607 0.49 -22.49 -0.52
N ASP A 608 0.58 -21.28 0.02
CA ASP A 608 0.77 -20.99 1.44
C ASP A 608 -0.57 -20.90 2.18
N GLN A 609 -1.68 -20.93 1.46
CA GLN A 609 -3.02 -20.75 2.03
C GLN A 609 -3.40 -21.94 2.93
N ILE A 610 -3.58 -21.65 4.22
CA ILE A 610 -4.03 -22.61 5.24
C ILE A 610 -5.53 -22.52 5.54
N ALA A 611 -6.14 -21.37 5.27
CA ALA A 611 -7.58 -21.15 5.36
C ALA A 611 -8.07 -20.38 4.14
N ALA A 612 -9.13 -20.88 3.51
CA ALA A 612 -9.77 -20.27 2.34
C ALA A 612 -11.26 -20.10 2.62
N ASP A 613 -11.71 -18.85 2.78
CA ASP A 613 -13.08 -18.47 3.13
C ASP A 613 -13.65 -19.33 4.28
N MET A 614 -12.86 -19.55 5.33
CA MET A 614 -13.26 -20.38 6.46
C MET A 614 -14.30 -19.63 7.30
N GLN A 615 -15.55 -20.08 7.24
CA GLN A 615 -16.65 -19.42 7.93
C GLN A 615 -16.56 -19.58 9.46
N LEU A 616 -16.47 -18.45 10.17
CA LEU A 616 -16.54 -18.34 11.63
C LEU A 616 -17.94 -17.82 11.99
N THR A 617 -18.85 -18.70 12.42
CA THR A 617 -20.30 -18.41 12.43
C THR A 617 -20.79 -17.52 13.58
N VAL A 618 -19.98 -17.34 14.62
CA VAL A 618 -20.29 -16.54 15.81
C VAL A 618 -18.99 -15.95 16.38
N PRO A 619 -19.05 -14.82 17.11
CA PRO A 619 -17.91 -14.34 17.89
C PRO A 619 -17.38 -15.44 18.82
N GLY A 620 -16.05 -15.55 18.93
CA GLY A 620 -15.39 -16.45 19.86
C GLY A 620 -14.12 -17.09 19.34
N VAL A 621 -13.61 -18.04 20.11
CA VAL A 621 -12.33 -18.69 19.89
C VAL A 621 -12.49 -19.96 19.06
N TYR A 622 -11.72 -20.04 17.97
CA TYR A 622 -11.63 -21.16 17.06
C TYR A 622 -10.24 -21.78 17.12
N THR A 623 -10.14 -23.07 16.81
CA THR A 623 -8.86 -23.76 16.69
C THR A 623 -8.82 -24.44 15.33
N ILE A 624 -7.84 -24.06 14.53
CA ILE A 624 -7.56 -24.59 13.20
C ILE A 624 -6.40 -25.58 13.36
N THR A 625 -6.50 -26.72 12.70
CA THR A 625 -5.40 -27.68 12.61
C THR A 625 -4.84 -27.63 11.21
N VAL A 626 -3.56 -27.32 11.09
CA VAL A 626 -2.82 -27.23 9.83
C VAL A 626 -1.78 -28.34 9.78
N THR A 627 -1.66 -29.00 8.63
CA THR A 627 -0.55 -29.93 8.39
C THR A 627 0.59 -29.16 7.77
N VAL A 628 1.71 -29.04 8.48
CA VAL A 628 2.91 -28.36 8.01
C VAL A 628 3.54 -29.19 6.87
N PRO A 629 3.85 -28.58 5.71
CA PRO A 629 4.54 -29.25 4.62
C PRO A 629 5.83 -29.93 5.08
N ALA A 630 6.13 -31.12 4.54
CA ALA A 630 7.34 -31.87 4.93
C ALA A 630 8.64 -31.24 4.43
N ASP A 631 8.54 -30.33 3.46
CA ASP A 631 9.59 -29.52 2.86
C ASP A 631 9.59 -28.08 3.35
N ALA A 632 8.84 -27.77 4.41
CA ALA A 632 8.90 -26.47 5.05
C ALA A 632 10.35 -26.12 5.44
N ALA A 633 10.74 -24.87 5.23
CA ALA A 633 12.07 -24.39 5.58
C ALA A 633 12.23 -24.50 7.09
N GLY A 634 13.31 -25.16 7.49
CA GLY A 634 13.74 -25.21 8.87
C GLY A 634 14.17 -23.80 9.28
N ALA A 635 15.45 -23.49 9.17
CA ALA A 635 16.14 -22.36 9.84
C ALA A 635 15.59 -20.93 9.70
N ALA A 636 14.68 -20.66 8.78
CA ALA A 636 14.30 -19.29 8.43
C ALA A 636 13.06 -18.82 9.22
N THR A 637 12.94 -17.50 9.38
CA THR A 637 11.73 -16.87 9.93
C THR A 637 10.52 -17.23 9.08
N ILE A 638 9.53 -17.85 9.70
CA ILE A 638 8.24 -18.16 9.07
C ILE A 638 7.33 -16.96 9.32
N TYR A 639 6.76 -16.42 8.24
CA TYR A 639 5.78 -15.35 8.29
C TYR A 639 4.39 -15.89 7.96
N SER A 640 3.37 -15.23 8.49
CA SER A 640 1.98 -15.57 8.21
C SER A 640 1.12 -14.31 8.13
N ARG A 641 0.04 -14.41 7.36
CA ARG A 641 -0.95 -13.35 7.16
C ARG A 641 -2.34 -13.91 7.36
N PHE A 642 -3.14 -13.24 8.19
CA PHE A 642 -4.54 -13.54 8.43
C PHE A 642 -5.37 -12.36 7.94
N ARG A 643 -6.48 -12.66 7.27
CA ARG A 643 -7.40 -11.67 6.72
C ARG A 643 -8.81 -12.09 7.06
N PHE A 644 -9.54 -11.27 7.80
CA PHE A 644 -10.89 -11.58 8.26
C PHE A 644 -11.90 -10.59 7.69
N THR A 645 -13.01 -11.08 7.13
CA THR A 645 -14.04 -10.24 6.50
C THR A 645 -15.46 -10.66 6.92
N SER A 646 -16.45 -9.78 6.82
CA SER A 646 -17.85 -10.10 7.18
C SER A 646 -18.56 -10.98 6.12
N TYR A 647 -18.08 -10.91 4.88
CA TYR A 647 -18.64 -11.61 3.73
C TYR A 647 -17.71 -12.70 3.22
N ALA A 648 -18.30 -13.73 2.59
CA ALA A 648 -17.56 -14.63 1.72
C ALA A 648 -17.67 -14.04 0.32
N PRO A 649 -16.61 -13.39 -0.21
CA PRO A 649 -16.60 -13.15 -1.62
C PRO A 649 -16.62 -14.51 -2.32
N ALA A 650 -17.09 -14.57 -3.55
CA ALA A 650 -16.83 -15.72 -4.38
C ALA A 650 -15.31 -15.77 -4.74
N GLY A 651 -14.45 -16.09 -3.77
CA GLY A 651 -13.00 -16.32 -3.87
C GLY A 651 -12.12 -15.09 -4.16
N SER A 652 -12.22 -13.97 -3.44
CA SER A 652 -11.57 -12.70 -3.86
C SER A 652 -10.66 -11.97 -2.86
N VAL A 653 -10.54 -12.36 -1.58
CA VAL A 653 -9.53 -11.74 -0.70
C VAL A 653 -8.24 -12.54 -0.83
N GLY A 654 -7.28 -11.99 -1.57
CA GLY A 654 -5.95 -12.60 -1.72
C GLY A 654 -5.04 -12.28 -0.52
N PHE A 655 -3.82 -12.79 -0.54
CA PHE A 655 -2.78 -12.34 0.39
C PHE A 655 -2.32 -10.89 0.11
N THR A 656 -2.85 -10.25 -0.94
CA THR A 656 -2.69 -8.83 -1.31
C THR A 656 -4.04 -8.20 -1.64
N GLY A 657 -4.07 -6.87 -1.79
CA GLY A 657 -5.20 -6.10 -2.29
C GLY A 657 -6.25 -5.71 -1.24
N LEU A 658 -7.14 -4.81 -1.63
CA LEU A 658 -8.23 -4.27 -0.80
C LEU A 658 -9.33 -5.30 -0.55
N ALA A 659 -9.83 -5.34 0.68
CA ALA A 659 -11.10 -5.93 1.06
C ALA A 659 -12.05 -4.83 1.59
N ASN A 660 -13.36 -5.02 1.40
CA ASN A 660 -14.36 -3.97 1.63
C ASN A 660 -14.78 -3.81 3.09
N ASP A 661 -14.43 -4.75 3.94
CA ASP A 661 -14.53 -4.70 5.40
C ASP A 661 -13.47 -5.65 5.96
N GLY A 662 -13.13 -5.54 7.24
CA GLY A 662 -12.29 -6.53 7.90
C GLY A 662 -11.05 -5.98 8.57
N GLU A 663 -10.07 -6.89 8.69
CA GLU A 663 -8.77 -6.68 9.33
C GLU A 663 -7.68 -7.58 8.70
N VAL A 664 -6.45 -7.09 8.60
CA VAL A 664 -5.21 -7.85 8.35
C VAL A 664 -4.52 -8.05 9.69
N GLU A 665 -4.09 -9.27 9.99
CA GLU A 665 -3.12 -9.48 11.06
C GLU A 665 -1.93 -10.25 10.49
N ASP A 666 -0.72 -9.81 10.78
CA ASP A 666 0.51 -10.41 10.28
C ASP A 666 1.35 -10.95 11.46
N TYR A 667 2.06 -12.08 11.29
CA TYR A 667 2.85 -12.65 12.38
C TYR A 667 4.17 -13.23 11.88
N ALA A 668 5.21 -13.07 12.70
CA ALA A 668 6.49 -13.73 12.55
C ALA A 668 6.70 -14.78 13.65
N LEU A 669 7.36 -15.89 13.29
CA LEU A 669 7.75 -16.93 14.23
C LEU A 669 9.26 -17.00 14.39
N VAL A 670 9.69 -17.38 15.58
CA VAL A 670 11.08 -17.51 15.99
C VAL A 670 11.59 -18.93 15.83
N SER A 671 12.89 -19.12 16.03
CA SER A 671 13.50 -20.42 15.95
C SER A 671 14.79 -20.56 16.74
N LEU A 672 15.22 -21.80 16.98
CA LEU A 672 16.46 -22.08 17.69
C LEU A 672 17.20 -23.31 17.13
N GLY A 673 18.50 -23.40 17.42
CA GLY A 673 19.33 -24.58 17.12
C GLY A 673 20.82 -24.30 17.27
N ASP A 674 21.62 -25.21 16.73
CA ASP A 674 22.94 -25.01 16.11
C ASP A 674 23.63 -26.37 16.02
N LEU A 675 24.54 -26.73 16.93
CA LEU A 675 25.44 -27.86 16.74
C LEU A 675 25.50 -28.85 17.91
N VAL A 676 25.71 -30.13 17.58
CA VAL A 676 26.28 -31.12 18.50
C VAL A 676 27.63 -31.57 17.96
N TRP A 677 28.71 -31.44 18.73
CA TRP A 677 30.07 -31.78 18.28
C TRP A 677 30.85 -32.66 19.25
N LEU A 678 31.91 -33.26 18.72
CA LEU A 678 32.94 -33.91 19.52
C LEU A 678 33.89 -32.83 20.07
N ASP A 679 33.79 -32.53 21.35
CA ASP A 679 34.78 -31.76 22.10
C ASP A 679 35.92 -32.72 22.46
N ALA A 680 36.97 -32.73 21.66
CA ALA A 680 38.00 -33.75 21.74
C ALA A 680 38.90 -33.55 22.96
N ASN A 681 39.11 -32.30 23.36
CA ASN A 681 40.03 -31.94 24.44
C ASN A 681 39.32 -31.64 25.77
N ARG A 682 37.98 -31.68 25.80
CA ARG A 682 37.13 -31.49 26.98
C ARG A 682 37.27 -30.08 27.57
N ASN A 683 37.39 -29.05 26.72
CA ASN A 683 37.48 -27.66 27.16
C ASN A 683 36.14 -26.91 27.17
N GLY A 684 35.07 -27.52 26.64
CA GLY A 684 33.75 -26.91 26.53
C GLY A 684 33.64 -25.82 25.46
N THR A 685 34.61 -25.73 24.54
CA THR A 685 34.66 -24.74 23.46
C THR A 685 34.90 -25.44 22.12
N GLN A 686 34.18 -25.05 21.10
CA GLN A 686 34.38 -25.51 19.74
C GLN A 686 35.65 -24.88 19.14
N ASP A 687 36.75 -25.64 19.07
CA ASP A 687 38.03 -25.18 18.50
C ASP A 687 38.05 -25.21 16.96
N GLY A 688 37.05 -25.83 16.35
CA GLY A 688 36.81 -25.88 14.90
C GLY A 688 37.80 -26.73 14.10
N GLY A 689 37.30 -27.43 13.07
CA GLY A 689 38.12 -28.19 12.11
C GLY A 689 37.97 -29.71 12.21
N ALA A 690 38.89 -30.47 11.60
CA ALA A 690 38.78 -31.94 11.53
C ALA A 690 39.02 -32.66 12.87
N ALA A 691 39.51 -31.94 13.89
CA ALA A 691 39.78 -32.48 15.22
C ALA A 691 38.51 -32.56 16.08
N GLU A 692 37.56 -31.64 15.88
CA GLU A 692 36.30 -31.54 16.63
C GLU A 692 35.11 -31.55 15.66
N PRO A 693 34.84 -32.70 15.02
CA PRO A 693 33.76 -32.80 14.05
C PRO A 693 32.39 -32.74 14.72
N GLY A 694 31.42 -32.13 14.03
CA GLY A 694 30.01 -32.27 14.40
C GLY A 694 29.50 -33.71 14.25
N ILE A 695 28.53 -34.08 15.08
CA ILE A 695 28.05 -35.45 15.25
C ILE A 695 26.65 -35.59 14.66
N ASP A 696 26.54 -36.27 13.52
CA ASP A 696 25.26 -36.59 12.88
C ASP A 696 24.52 -37.75 13.59
N GLY A 697 23.18 -37.72 13.52
CA GLY A 697 22.31 -38.78 14.02
C GLY A 697 21.92 -38.69 15.49
N VAL A 698 22.30 -37.60 16.17
CA VAL A 698 21.94 -37.32 17.57
C VAL A 698 20.50 -36.82 17.62
N VAL A 699 19.66 -37.46 18.41
CA VAL A 699 18.25 -37.07 18.58
C VAL A 699 18.14 -36.01 19.67
N LEU A 700 17.43 -34.92 19.40
CA LEU A 700 17.14 -33.86 20.38
C LEU A 700 15.63 -33.70 20.60
N ASN A 701 15.23 -33.35 21.82
CA ASN A 701 13.86 -33.04 22.22
C ASN A 701 13.72 -31.55 22.52
N LEU A 702 12.56 -30.97 22.18
CA LEU A 702 12.18 -29.61 22.60
C LEU A 702 11.26 -29.69 23.82
N LEU A 703 11.61 -28.97 24.88
CA LEU A 703 10.91 -28.97 26.17
C LEU A 703 10.45 -27.55 26.56
N ASP A 704 9.44 -27.47 27.44
CA ASP A 704 9.06 -26.23 28.12
C ASP A 704 10.01 -25.91 29.29
N ASN A 705 9.86 -24.73 29.90
CA ASN A 705 10.67 -24.31 31.06
C ASN A 705 10.46 -25.14 32.34
N LEU A 706 9.45 -26.02 32.37
CA LEU A 706 9.22 -26.99 33.45
C LEU A 706 9.84 -28.35 33.13
N GLY A 707 10.44 -28.51 31.94
CA GLY A 707 11.07 -29.74 31.46
C GLY A 707 10.08 -30.78 30.91
N ASN A 708 8.84 -30.41 30.60
CA ASN A 708 7.89 -31.26 29.88
C ASN A 708 8.14 -31.16 28.37
N ALA A 709 7.91 -32.25 27.64
CA ALA A 709 8.01 -32.23 26.18
C ALA A 709 6.96 -31.29 25.57
N ILE A 710 7.41 -30.39 24.69
CA ILE A 710 6.52 -29.70 23.75
C ILE A 710 6.03 -30.73 22.73
N THR A 711 4.76 -30.67 22.36
CA THR A 711 4.13 -31.66 21.48
C THR A 711 3.44 -31.05 20.28
N ASP A 712 3.32 -31.83 19.20
CA ASP A 712 2.45 -31.51 18.06
C ASP A 712 0.96 -31.61 18.44
N ALA A 713 0.07 -31.27 17.49
CA ALA A 713 -1.39 -31.32 17.68
C ALA A 713 -1.92 -32.72 18.07
N ASN A 714 -1.14 -33.77 17.80
CA ASN A 714 -1.47 -35.17 18.09
C ASN A 714 -0.82 -35.67 19.39
N SER A 715 -0.26 -34.75 20.20
CA SER A 715 0.45 -35.04 21.46
C SER A 715 1.74 -35.87 21.29
N ASN A 716 2.36 -35.86 20.10
CA ASN A 716 3.68 -36.44 19.92
C ASN A 716 4.76 -35.42 20.29
N PRO A 717 5.80 -35.80 21.04
CA PRO A 717 6.92 -34.90 21.34
C PRO A 717 7.56 -34.34 20.07
N ILE A 718 7.92 -33.07 20.11
CA ILE A 718 8.72 -32.41 19.08
C ILE A 718 10.18 -32.81 19.27
N THR A 719 10.73 -33.44 18.23
CA THR A 719 12.11 -33.95 18.21
C THR A 719 12.76 -33.65 16.88
N THR A 720 14.07 -33.39 16.88
CA THR A 720 14.88 -33.27 15.67
C THR A 720 16.07 -34.22 15.73
N THR A 721 16.83 -34.35 14.65
CA THR A 721 18.03 -35.18 14.60
C THR A 721 19.12 -34.44 13.86
N THR A 722 20.31 -34.41 14.44
CA THR A 722 21.46 -33.73 13.84
C THR A 722 21.80 -34.33 12.48
N SER A 723 22.18 -33.47 11.53
CA SER A 723 22.63 -33.89 10.20
C SER A 723 23.52 -32.83 9.56
N GLY A 724 24.28 -33.22 8.53
CA GLY A 724 25.07 -32.25 7.76
C GLY A 724 26.32 -31.77 8.47
N GLY A 725 26.85 -32.57 9.40
CA GLY A 725 28.00 -32.22 10.22
C GLY A 725 27.60 -31.74 11.61
N GLY A 726 26.61 -32.36 12.25
CA GLY A 726 26.21 -32.10 13.64
C GLY A 726 25.07 -31.10 13.83
N PHE A 727 24.60 -30.44 12.78
CA PHE A 727 23.64 -29.35 12.91
C PHE A 727 22.22 -29.83 13.19
N TYR A 728 21.50 -29.13 14.07
CA TYR A 728 20.10 -29.36 14.36
C TYR A 728 19.32 -28.05 14.47
N TYR A 729 18.00 -28.15 14.42
CA TYR A 729 17.13 -26.99 14.37
C TYR A 729 15.69 -27.29 14.80
N PHE A 730 15.05 -26.31 15.45
CA PHE A 730 13.62 -26.25 15.74
C PHE A 730 13.04 -24.91 15.25
N GLY A 731 12.08 -24.98 14.33
CA GLY A 731 11.51 -23.79 13.68
C GLY A 731 10.02 -23.62 13.81
N GLY A 732 9.56 -22.46 13.37
CA GLY A 732 8.16 -22.05 13.49
C GLY A 732 7.71 -22.07 14.94
N LEU A 733 8.57 -21.62 15.84
CA LEU A 733 8.30 -21.55 17.26
C LEU A 733 7.58 -20.24 17.57
N PRO A 734 6.49 -20.26 18.35
CA PRO A 734 5.98 -19.06 18.99
C PRO A 734 7.04 -18.45 19.92
N GLU A 735 6.94 -17.17 20.25
CA GLU A 735 7.72 -16.60 21.35
C GLU A 735 7.47 -17.38 22.65
N GLY A 736 8.51 -17.51 23.48
CA GLY A 736 8.37 -18.21 24.74
C GLY A 736 9.66 -18.79 25.30
N ASN A 737 9.51 -19.61 26.33
CA ASN A 737 10.61 -20.18 27.09
C ASN A 737 10.80 -21.66 26.75
N TYR A 738 11.97 -22.02 26.26
CA TYR A 738 12.30 -23.34 25.77
C TYR A 738 13.52 -23.94 26.46
N VAL A 739 13.63 -25.26 26.39
CA VAL A 739 14.83 -26.02 26.78
C VAL A 739 15.08 -27.09 25.71
N VAL A 740 16.31 -27.20 25.23
CA VAL A 740 16.72 -28.28 24.31
C VAL A 740 17.34 -29.41 25.11
N GLU A 741 17.00 -30.66 24.77
CA GLU A 741 17.56 -31.84 25.40
C GLU A 741 18.18 -32.79 24.36
N VAL A 742 19.47 -33.10 24.49
CA VAL A 742 20.06 -34.28 23.85
C VAL A 742 19.43 -35.53 24.48
N ALA A 743 18.61 -36.22 23.69
CA ALA A 743 17.68 -37.20 24.20
C ALA A 743 18.39 -38.40 24.86
N PRO A 744 17.86 -38.96 25.98
CA PRO A 744 18.42 -40.14 26.62
C PRO A 744 18.51 -41.37 25.68
N SER A 745 17.70 -41.39 24.60
CA SER A 745 17.70 -42.46 23.61
C SER A 745 19.01 -42.60 22.83
N ASN A 746 19.87 -41.58 22.84
CA ASN A 746 21.17 -41.61 22.18
C ASN A 746 22.14 -42.59 22.86
N TRP A 747 21.94 -42.93 24.14
CA TRP A 747 22.74 -43.90 24.91
C TRP A 747 22.18 -45.33 24.88
N ASN A 748 21.07 -45.58 24.17
CA ASN A 748 20.58 -46.95 23.99
C ASN A 748 21.54 -47.77 23.13
N ALA A 749 21.64 -49.07 23.39
CA ALA A 749 22.46 -49.98 22.57
C ALA A 749 22.13 -49.87 21.07
N GLY A 750 23.15 -49.62 20.25
CA GLY A 750 23.03 -49.39 18.80
C GLY A 750 22.70 -47.97 18.35
N SER A 751 22.52 -47.01 19.28
CA SER A 751 22.42 -45.57 18.99
C SER A 751 23.82 -44.91 18.95
N VAL A 752 23.90 -43.61 18.66
CA VAL A 752 25.16 -42.87 18.47
C VAL A 752 26.12 -42.99 19.65
N PHE A 753 25.62 -42.81 20.88
CA PHE A 753 26.41 -42.84 22.13
C PHE A 753 26.30 -44.17 22.90
N GLY A 754 25.42 -45.07 22.47
CA GLY A 754 25.24 -46.36 23.12
C GLY A 754 26.22 -47.42 22.63
N SER A 755 26.17 -48.59 23.26
CA SER A 755 27.11 -49.66 22.92
C SER A 755 26.99 -50.10 21.45
N GLY A 756 28.12 -50.18 20.74
CA GLY A 756 28.21 -50.42 19.30
C GLY A 756 27.96 -49.20 18.42
N GLY A 757 27.83 -48.00 19.00
CA GLY A 757 27.73 -46.70 18.31
C GLY A 757 29.08 -46.14 17.87
N ALA A 758 29.07 -45.08 17.05
CA ALA A 758 30.29 -44.42 16.57
C ALA A 758 31.03 -43.63 17.65
N TYR A 759 30.29 -43.17 18.67
CA TYR A 759 30.79 -42.42 19.82
C TYR A 759 30.35 -43.12 21.11
N GLU A 760 30.52 -44.45 21.17
CA GLU A 760 30.13 -45.29 22.31
C GLU A 760 30.67 -44.72 23.62
N GLY A 761 29.78 -44.52 24.60
CA GLY A 761 30.15 -44.04 25.93
C GLY A 761 30.37 -42.54 26.02
N ALA A 762 29.99 -41.75 25.00
CA ALA A 762 30.13 -40.29 25.05
C ALA A 762 29.47 -39.66 26.28
N LEU A 763 30.13 -38.64 26.83
CA LEU A 763 29.73 -37.87 28.00
C LEU A 763 29.62 -36.39 27.62
N GLY A 764 28.82 -35.63 28.34
CA GLY A 764 28.74 -34.18 28.17
C GLY A 764 30.03 -33.53 28.61
N SER A 765 30.51 -32.58 27.81
CA SER A 765 31.65 -31.76 28.17
C SER A 765 31.32 -30.85 29.35
N PRO A 766 32.35 -30.34 30.06
CA PRO A 766 32.15 -29.28 31.04
C PRO A 766 31.62 -28.01 30.34
N GLY A 767 30.34 -27.71 30.52
CA GLY A 767 29.72 -26.52 29.94
C GLY A 767 30.03 -25.24 30.71
N GLN A 768 29.85 -24.07 30.08
CA GLN A 768 29.72 -22.79 30.82
C GLN A 768 28.31 -22.62 31.39
N GLY A 769 27.35 -23.43 30.92
CA GLY A 769 26.06 -23.67 31.55
C GLY A 769 25.11 -22.47 31.58
N ASP A 770 25.33 -21.46 30.74
CA ASP A 770 24.39 -20.36 30.49
C ASP A 770 24.18 -20.20 28.98
N ASP A 771 23.03 -19.65 28.61
CA ASP A 771 22.84 -19.08 27.27
C ASP A 771 23.43 -17.67 27.35
N ASP A 772 24.75 -17.59 27.17
CA ASP A 772 25.50 -16.33 27.21
C ASP A 772 25.66 -15.70 25.82
N GLN A 773 24.93 -16.24 24.83
CA GLN A 773 24.94 -15.87 23.42
C GLN A 773 26.29 -16.07 22.73
N ASP A 774 27.17 -16.91 23.29
CA ASP A 774 28.33 -17.45 22.58
C ASP A 774 27.88 -18.62 21.68
N ASN A 775 28.44 -18.67 20.48
CA ASN A 775 28.11 -19.66 19.44
C ASN A 775 29.24 -20.68 19.27
N THR A 776 30.02 -20.86 20.32
CA THR A 776 31.18 -21.75 20.33
C THR A 776 31.31 -22.49 21.64
N ASP A 777 30.40 -22.34 22.59
CA ASP A 777 30.51 -22.93 23.92
C ASP A 777 29.44 -24.01 24.15
N ASP A 778 29.70 -24.92 25.07
CA ASP A 778 28.74 -25.96 25.43
C ASP A 778 27.69 -25.42 26.42
N ASN A 779 26.43 -25.37 25.97
CA ASN A 779 25.30 -24.96 26.82
C ASN A 779 24.69 -26.13 27.61
N GLY A 780 25.26 -27.34 27.51
CA GLY A 780 24.85 -28.52 28.25
C GLY A 780 25.06 -28.39 29.76
N ASN A 781 24.07 -28.82 30.55
CA ASN A 781 24.11 -28.74 32.02
C ASN A 781 24.64 -29.99 32.75
N ASN A 782 25.28 -30.92 32.03
CA ASN A 782 25.57 -32.27 32.53
C ASN A 782 27.05 -32.65 32.33
N ASP A 783 27.92 -31.85 32.94
CA ASP A 783 29.37 -32.04 32.95
C ASP A 783 29.74 -33.42 33.53
N ASP A 784 30.56 -34.18 32.78
CA ASP A 784 31.28 -35.39 33.20
C ASP A 784 30.44 -36.55 33.74
N THR A 785 29.12 -36.44 33.72
CA THR A 785 28.24 -37.47 34.25
C THR A 785 27.54 -38.16 33.10
N ALA A 786 27.73 -39.48 33.00
CA ALA A 786 26.94 -40.28 32.08
C ALA A 786 25.47 -40.04 32.42
N ALA A 787 24.73 -39.45 31.47
CA ALA A 787 23.29 -39.25 31.57
C ALA A 787 22.60 -40.61 31.49
N LEU A 788 22.82 -41.49 32.48
CA LEU A 788 22.23 -42.82 32.63
C LEU A 788 20.73 -42.64 32.96
N GLY A 789 19.97 -42.15 31.98
CA GLY A 789 18.52 -42.01 31.98
C GLY A 789 17.95 -40.59 31.91
N ALA A 790 18.75 -39.51 31.95
CA ALA A 790 18.24 -38.13 32.10
C ALA A 790 18.47 -37.17 30.91
N GLY A 791 19.28 -37.56 29.91
CA GLY A 791 19.64 -36.67 28.79
C GLY A 791 20.59 -35.54 29.21
N MET A 792 20.99 -34.69 28.26
CA MET A 792 21.76 -33.45 28.52
C MET A 792 20.89 -32.27 28.09
N ARG A 793 20.79 -31.21 28.89
CA ARG A 793 19.86 -30.11 28.63
C ARG A 793 20.55 -28.76 28.64
N SER A 794 20.04 -27.84 27.83
CA SER A 794 20.35 -26.41 27.94
C SER A 794 19.75 -25.83 29.23
N THR A 795 20.12 -24.59 29.54
CA THR A 795 19.33 -23.70 30.42
C THR A 795 18.02 -23.27 29.71
N THR A 796 17.23 -22.43 30.37
CA THR A 796 16.01 -21.87 29.76
C THR A 796 16.39 -20.78 28.76
N ILE A 797 16.05 -21.03 27.50
CA ILE A 797 16.20 -20.13 26.36
C ILE A 797 14.92 -19.30 26.26
N ASN A 798 15.03 -17.97 26.14
CA ASN A 798 13.85 -17.09 26.04
C ASN A 798 13.81 -16.48 24.64
N LEU A 799 12.94 -17.00 23.78
CA LEU A 799 12.78 -16.48 22.43
C LEU A 799 11.79 -15.31 22.39
N THR A 800 12.21 -14.21 21.77
CA THR A 800 11.50 -12.94 21.58
C THR A 800 11.81 -12.38 20.19
N LEU A 801 10.79 -11.95 19.46
CA LEU A 801 10.91 -11.37 18.13
C LEU A 801 11.85 -10.15 18.12
N GLY A 802 12.77 -10.14 17.17
CA GLY A 802 13.72 -9.06 16.92
C GLY A 802 14.81 -8.89 17.99
N ALA A 803 14.88 -9.78 18.98
CA ALA A 803 15.79 -9.67 20.11
C ALA A 803 16.84 -10.78 20.16
N GLU A 804 16.79 -11.76 19.26
CA GLU A 804 17.74 -12.86 19.22
C GLU A 804 19.15 -12.42 18.79
N PRO A 805 20.21 -13.16 19.19
CA PRO A 805 21.57 -12.87 18.79
C PRO A 805 21.72 -12.84 17.26
N THR A 806 22.53 -11.91 16.74
CA THR A 806 22.87 -11.88 15.30
C THR A 806 24.36 -12.15 15.07
N THR A 807 25.04 -12.69 16.07
CA THR A 807 26.47 -13.03 16.05
C THR A 807 26.70 -14.54 16.09
N ASP A 808 25.61 -15.29 15.98
CA ASP A 808 25.43 -16.73 16.09
C ASP A 808 25.53 -17.46 14.73
N GLY A 809 26.24 -16.85 13.78
CA GLY A 809 26.46 -17.47 12.47
C GLY A 809 25.43 -17.07 11.41
N ASP A 810 24.38 -16.31 11.76
CA ASP A 810 23.51 -15.66 10.78
C ASP A 810 23.30 -14.15 11.06
N THR A 811 22.30 -13.54 10.41
CA THR A 811 21.97 -12.11 10.57
C THR A 811 20.50 -11.88 10.93
N ASN A 812 19.79 -12.93 11.33
CA ASN A 812 18.36 -12.95 11.53
C ASN A 812 18.06 -12.84 13.03
N ALA A 813 17.54 -11.69 13.46
CA ALA A 813 17.23 -11.42 14.87
C ALA A 813 15.99 -12.17 15.41
N ASN A 814 15.48 -13.16 14.67
CA ASN A 814 14.38 -14.06 15.06
C ASN A 814 14.84 -15.53 15.11
N SER A 815 16.14 -15.82 14.92
CA SER A 815 16.74 -17.13 15.10
C SER A 815 17.83 -17.06 16.15
N ASP A 816 17.81 -18.02 17.07
CA ASP A 816 18.84 -18.20 18.07
C ASP A 816 19.64 -19.47 17.75
N LEU A 817 20.76 -19.28 17.07
CA LEU A 817 21.71 -20.33 16.70
C LEU A 817 22.89 -20.39 17.68
N THR A 818 22.67 -20.11 18.97
CA THR A 818 23.73 -20.20 20.00
C THR A 818 23.62 -21.48 20.83
N ILE A 819 22.71 -22.40 20.48
CA ILE A 819 22.37 -23.53 21.34
C ILE A 819 23.13 -24.79 20.91
N ASP A 820 24.16 -25.06 21.68
CA ASP A 820 25.27 -25.91 21.33
C ASP A 820 25.49 -27.01 22.40
N PHE A 821 25.87 -28.21 21.95
CA PHE A 821 26.21 -29.34 22.84
C PHE A 821 27.55 -30.01 22.50
N GLY A 822 28.50 -29.88 23.43
CA GLY A 822 29.80 -30.55 23.39
C GLY A 822 29.74 -31.93 24.03
N VAL A 823 30.28 -32.95 23.37
CA VAL A 823 30.47 -34.28 23.97
C VAL A 823 31.87 -34.82 23.74
N TYR A 824 32.38 -35.61 24.69
CA TYR A 824 33.69 -36.28 24.57
C TYR A 824 33.54 -37.79 24.82
N THR A 825 34.47 -38.60 24.28
CA THR A 825 34.57 -40.04 24.60
C THR A 825 35.70 -40.29 25.61
N PRO A 826 35.51 -41.16 26.62
CA PRO A 826 36.57 -41.52 27.55
C PRO A 826 37.79 -42.11 26.84
N VAL A 827 38.98 -41.81 27.35
CA VAL A 827 40.27 -42.25 26.81
C VAL A 827 40.93 -43.31 27.68
N SER A 828 41.96 -43.98 27.15
CA SER A 828 42.81 -44.93 27.90
C SER A 828 44.31 -44.73 27.66
N ILE A 829 45.16 -45.35 28.48
CA ILE A 829 46.62 -45.27 28.37
C ILE A 829 47.32 -46.55 28.85
N GLY A 830 48.28 -47.03 28.05
CA GLY A 830 49.21 -48.15 28.33
C GLY A 830 50.67 -47.70 28.33
N SER A 831 51.70 -48.55 28.20
CA SER A 831 51.74 -49.92 27.67
C SER A 831 52.64 -50.88 28.47
N TYR A 832 53.96 -50.65 28.58
CA TYR A 832 54.91 -51.71 28.96
C TYR A 832 56.14 -51.21 29.73
N VAL A 833 56.53 -51.96 30.76
CA VAL A 833 57.78 -51.76 31.53
C VAL A 833 58.72 -52.94 31.28
N TRP A 834 59.90 -52.69 30.71
CA TRP A 834 60.82 -53.74 30.24
C TRP A 834 62.25 -53.66 30.79
N LEU A 835 62.95 -54.81 30.71
CA LEU A 835 64.35 -54.94 31.07
C LEU A 835 65.22 -54.59 29.87
N ASP A 836 65.70 -53.35 29.79
CA ASP A 836 66.67 -52.93 28.79
C ASP A 836 68.04 -53.57 29.08
N ALA A 837 68.28 -54.73 28.48
CA ALA A 837 69.41 -55.58 28.83
C ALA A 837 70.75 -55.05 28.29
N ASN A 838 70.72 -54.33 27.17
CA ASN A 838 71.86 -53.75 26.48
C ASN A 838 72.01 -52.23 26.76
N ASN A 839 71.05 -51.63 27.47
CA ASN A 839 71.04 -50.21 27.87
C ASN A 839 71.06 -49.25 26.66
N ASP A 840 70.40 -49.64 25.56
CA ASP A 840 70.34 -48.87 24.32
C ASP A 840 69.04 -48.04 24.18
N GLY A 841 68.09 -48.20 25.11
CA GLY A 841 66.85 -47.46 25.15
C GLY A 841 65.79 -47.93 24.17
N ALA A 842 66.08 -48.95 23.35
CA ALA A 842 65.15 -49.53 22.40
C ALA A 842 64.58 -50.85 22.91
N GLN A 843 63.37 -51.17 22.49
CA GLN A 843 62.75 -52.47 22.69
C GLN A 843 63.00 -53.35 21.45
N ASP A 844 63.92 -54.31 21.55
CA ASP A 844 64.32 -55.17 20.43
C ASP A 844 64.37 -56.69 20.76
N GLY A 845 63.82 -57.10 21.90
CA GLY A 845 63.61 -58.50 22.30
C GLY A 845 63.46 -58.74 23.80
N GLU A 846 63.42 -57.66 24.58
CA GLU A 846 63.54 -57.61 26.04
C GLU A 846 62.27 -58.07 26.76
N SER A 847 62.46 -58.70 27.92
CA SER A 847 61.38 -59.20 28.77
C SER A 847 60.84 -58.14 29.72
N GLY A 848 59.58 -58.32 30.15
CA GLY A 848 58.91 -57.40 31.06
C GLY A 848 59.51 -57.40 32.46
N VAL A 849 59.44 -56.25 33.14
CA VAL A 849 59.85 -56.11 34.53
C VAL A 849 58.65 -56.35 35.43
N ALA A 850 58.66 -57.48 36.15
CA ALA A 850 57.64 -57.77 37.15
C ALA A 850 57.85 -56.99 38.45
N GLY A 851 56.77 -56.48 39.02
CA GLY A 851 56.75 -55.82 40.32
C GLY A 851 57.06 -54.32 40.28
N ALA A 852 57.08 -53.70 39.11
CA ALA A 852 57.11 -52.24 39.00
C ALA A 852 55.74 -51.68 39.40
N THR A 853 55.71 -50.61 40.20
CA THR A 853 54.47 -49.90 40.53
C THR A 853 54.29 -48.74 39.56
N VAL A 854 53.16 -48.69 38.86
CA VAL A 854 52.83 -47.66 37.86
C VAL A 854 51.67 -46.84 38.39
N SER A 855 51.83 -45.51 38.44
CA SER A 855 50.82 -44.55 38.88
C SER A 855 50.54 -43.56 37.77
N LEU A 856 49.28 -43.15 37.60
CA LEU A 856 48.88 -42.15 36.62
C LEU A 856 48.66 -40.79 37.29
N LEU A 857 49.28 -39.76 36.74
CA LEU A 857 49.14 -38.39 37.18
C LEU A 857 48.46 -37.57 36.09
N VAL A 858 47.59 -36.64 36.49
CA VAL A 858 46.88 -35.70 35.59
C VAL A 858 47.16 -34.27 36.03
N ASP A 859 47.25 -33.34 35.08
CA ASP A 859 47.27 -31.91 35.40
C ASP A 859 45.91 -31.48 35.98
N ASP A 860 45.92 -30.77 37.11
CA ASP A 860 44.72 -30.21 37.73
C ASP A 860 44.21 -28.92 37.06
N GLY A 861 44.76 -28.60 35.89
CA GLY A 861 44.48 -27.37 35.11
C GLY A 861 45.27 -26.16 35.59
N THR A 862 46.13 -26.30 36.61
CA THR A 862 47.02 -25.23 37.11
C THR A 862 48.48 -25.41 36.72
N GLY A 863 48.80 -26.46 35.96
CA GLY A 863 50.16 -26.92 35.70
C GLY A 863 50.70 -27.83 36.81
N THR A 864 49.83 -28.33 37.69
CA THR A 864 50.20 -29.19 38.83
C THR A 864 49.68 -30.60 38.61
N PHE A 865 50.60 -31.57 38.54
CA PHE A 865 50.24 -32.98 38.38
C PHE A 865 49.83 -33.61 39.72
N VAL A 866 48.62 -34.16 39.76
CA VAL A 866 48.01 -34.87 40.89
C VAL A 866 47.61 -36.29 40.49
N THR A 867 47.22 -37.14 41.44
CA THR A 867 46.70 -38.48 41.11
C THR A 867 45.46 -38.37 40.21
N ALA A 868 45.47 -39.07 39.09
CA ALA A 868 44.38 -39.07 38.12
C ALA A 868 43.05 -39.56 38.73
N THR A 869 41.95 -39.01 38.21
CA THR A 869 40.58 -39.51 38.45
C THR A 869 39.98 -40.03 37.15
N ASP A 870 39.18 -41.08 37.24
CA ASP A 870 38.37 -41.55 36.12
C ASP A 870 37.21 -40.57 35.82
N VAL A 871 36.47 -40.78 34.74
CA VAL A 871 35.31 -39.94 34.38
C VAL A 871 34.20 -39.92 35.43
N ASN A 872 34.19 -40.83 36.41
CA ASN A 872 33.24 -40.82 37.53
C ASN A 872 33.77 -40.03 38.73
N GLY A 873 34.93 -39.36 38.61
CA GLY A 873 35.61 -38.65 39.69
C GLY A 873 36.27 -39.57 40.72
N VAL A 874 36.48 -40.85 40.40
CA VAL A 874 37.11 -41.83 41.30
C VAL A 874 38.62 -41.86 41.04
N LEU A 875 39.44 -41.80 42.10
CA LEU A 875 40.90 -41.90 41.97
C LEU A 875 41.31 -43.21 41.27
N VAL A 876 42.13 -43.05 40.23
CA VAL A 876 42.77 -44.15 39.52
C VAL A 876 43.78 -44.82 40.44
N SER A 877 43.70 -46.14 40.57
CA SER A 877 44.57 -46.91 41.47
C SER A 877 45.87 -47.31 40.78
N ASP A 878 46.97 -47.28 41.53
CA ASP A 878 48.28 -47.76 41.05
C ASP A 878 48.19 -49.22 40.57
N GLN A 879 48.91 -49.52 39.49
CA GLN A 879 49.07 -50.89 38.98
C GLN A 879 50.43 -51.46 39.40
N THR A 880 50.51 -52.78 39.49
CA THR A 880 51.78 -53.49 39.67
C THR A 880 51.96 -54.44 38.51
N THR A 881 53.01 -54.22 37.72
CA THR A 881 53.30 -55.03 36.53
C THR A 881 53.57 -56.48 36.89
N LEU A 882 53.10 -57.40 36.05
CA LEU A 882 53.39 -58.83 36.16
C LEU A 882 54.60 -59.20 35.29
N ALA A 883 54.84 -60.49 35.06
CA ALA A 883 55.97 -60.96 34.26
C ALA A 883 55.92 -60.53 32.78
N ASP A 884 54.74 -60.11 32.32
CA ASP A 884 54.49 -59.53 31.01
C ASP A 884 54.73 -58.03 30.97
N GLY A 885 55.08 -57.37 32.08
CA GLY A 885 55.45 -55.95 32.16
C GLY A 885 54.35 -54.94 31.80
N LEU A 886 53.13 -55.38 31.46
CA LEU A 886 52.09 -54.52 30.91
C LEU A 886 51.37 -53.70 32.01
N TYR A 887 50.87 -52.53 31.63
CA TYR A 887 49.92 -51.73 32.40
C TYR A 887 48.88 -51.08 31.47
N ASN A 888 47.68 -50.80 31.98
CA ASN A 888 46.63 -50.11 31.21
C ASN A 888 45.65 -49.41 32.15
N PHE A 889 45.49 -48.09 32.01
CA PHE A 889 44.49 -47.28 32.68
C PHE A 889 43.38 -46.91 31.70
N THR A 890 42.13 -47.25 32.00
CA THR A 890 40.97 -46.98 31.14
C THR A 890 39.98 -46.03 31.80
N ASN A 891 38.98 -45.58 31.04
CA ASN A 891 37.86 -44.75 31.52
C ASN A 891 38.30 -43.37 32.03
N LEU A 892 39.26 -42.75 31.35
CA LEU A 892 39.85 -41.48 31.72
C LEU A 892 39.18 -40.32 30.96
N PRO A 893 39.06 -39.12 31.55
CA PRO A 893 38.73 -37.94 30.78
C PRO A 893 39.91 -37.51 29.89
N PRO A 894 39.68 -36.85 28.74
CA PRO A 894 40.72 -36.12 28.02
C PRO A 894 41.47 -35.14 28.92
N GLY A 895 42.77 -34.94 28.64
CA GLY A 895 43.61 -34.04 29.41
C GLY A 895 45.11 -34.35 29.32
N ASP A 896 45.90 -33.61 30.10
CA ASP A 896 47.35 -33.75 30.15
C ASP A 896 47.78 -34.71 31.28
N TYR A 897 48.55 -35.73 30.92
CA TYR A 897 48.92 -36.81 31.82
C TYR A 897 50.44 -37.04 31.89
N ARG A 898 50.84 -37.74 32.95
CA ARG A 898 52.16 -38.36 33.11
C ARG A 898 52.02 -39.74 33.72
N VAL A 899 52.87 -40.66 33.29
CA VAL A 899 53.02 -41.97 33.94
C VAL A 899 54.22 -41.93 34.86
N GLN A 900 54.03 -42.35 36.12
CA GLN A 900 55.10 -42.48 37.11
C GLN A 900 55.35 -43.95 37.42
N VAL A 901 56.59 -44.41 37.23
CA VAL A 901 57.02 -45.78 37.50
C VAL A 901 58.02 -45.83 38.67
N THR A 902 57.74 -46.72 39.62
CA THR A 902 58.68 -47.16 40.66
C THR A 902 59.13 -48.58 40.33
N PRO A 903 60.32 -48.78 39.74
CA PRO A 903 60.79 -50.12 39.43
C PRO A 903 61.23 -50.89 40.69
N PRO A 904 61.33 -52.22 40.64
CA PRO A 904 61.89 -53.01 41.74
C PRO A 904 63.31 -52.57 42.11
N ALA A 905 63.71 -52.81 43.36
CA ALA A 905 65.05 -52.45 43.82
C ALA A 905 66.16 -53.11 42.97
N GLY A 906 67.14 -52.31 42.54
CA GLY A 906 68.28 -52.76 41.74
C GLY A 906 68.14 -52.55 40.23
N TYR A 907 67.02 -51.99 39.78
CA TYR A 907 66.82 -51.49 38.42
C TYR A 907 67.16 -50.00 38.36
N LEU A 908 67.80 -49.58 37.26
CA LEU A 908 68.16 -48.20 36.93
C LEU A 908 67.58 -47.85 35.56
N PRO A 909 67.28 -46.58 35.25
CA PRO A 909 66.66 -46.19 33.99
C PRO A 909 67.66 -46.36 32.85
N SER A 910 67.21 -46.73 31.66
CA SER A 910 68.03 -46.70 30.45
C SER A 910 68.72 -45.34 30.26
N THR A 911 70.00 -45.35 29.90
CA THR A 911 70.78 -44.10 29.70
C THR A 911 70.85 -43.63 28.26
N ALA A 912 70.64 -44.53 27.31
CA ALA A 912 70.41 -44.16 25.93
C ALA A 912 68.93 -43.81 25.81
N GLN A 913 68.63 -42.52 25.61
CA GLN A 913 67.29 -42.09 25.23
C GLN A 913 67.31 -41.88 23.72
N THR A 914 66.50 -42.65 23.00
CA THR A 914 66.08 -42.24 21.65
C THR A 914 65.25 -40.98 21.79
N ALA A 915 65.44 -40.04 20.89
CA ALA A 915 65.02 -38.65 21.10
C ALA A 915 63.49 -38.49 21.08
N GLY A 916 62.96 -37.83 22.11
CA GLY A 916 61.61 -37.23 22.17
C GLY A 916 60.81 -37.74 23.38
N ASP A 917 60.31 -36.81 24.21
CA ASP A 917 59.20 -37.14 25.12
C ASP A 917 58.00 -37.48 24.23
N ASP A 918 57.57 -38.75 24.22
CA ASP A 918 56.46 -39.32 23.43
C ASP A 918 56.53 -38.99 21.92
N ASN A 919 57.37 -39.73 21.19
CA ASN A 919 57.49 -39.62 19.73
C ASN A 919 56.52 -40.57 18.98
N ASP A 920 55.46 -41.03 19.66
CA ASP A 920 54.51 -42.04 19.20
C ASP A 920 55.14 -43.39 18.80
N ALA A 921 56.39 -43.68 19.21
CA ALA A 921 57.06 -44.94 18.89
C ALA A 921 56.89 -45.98 20.01
N GLU A 922 56.25 -47.09 19.65
CA GLU A 922 55.99 -48.30 20.48
C GLU A 922 57.23 -49.09 20.92
N ASN A 923 58.45 -48.56 20.79
CA ASN A 923 59.67 -49.33 21.01
C ASN A 923 60.80 -48.55 21.67
N ASP A 924 60.47 -47.48 22.39
CA ASP A 924 61.46 -46.72 23.14
C ASP A 924 61.10 -46.45 24.61
N SER A 925 62.09 -46.01 25.37
CA SER A 925 61.90 -45.64 26.77
C SER A 925 61.52 -44.16 26.88
N ASN A 926 60.29 -43.86 27.32
CA ASN A 926 59.80 -42.50 27.47
C ASN A 926 60.15 -41.85 28.83
N ILE A 927 61.16 -42.36 29.55
CA ILE A 927 61.60 -41.79 30.84
C ILE A 927 62.15 -40.37 30.63
N ALA A 928 61.45 -39.35 31.11
CA ALA A 928 61.86 -37.96 30.97
C ALA A 928 62.55 -37.42 32.24
N SER A 929 62.09 -37.82 33.42
CA SER A 929 62.54 -37.22 34.67
C SER A 929 62.55 -38.16 35.88
N GLN A 930 63.27 -37.73 36.92
CA GLN A 930 63.27 -38.36 38.25
C GLN A 930 62.88 -37.33 39.31
N PRO A 931 61.57 -37.18 39.59
CA PRO A 931 61.10 -36.18 40.55
C PRO A 931 61.47 -36.54 42.00
N VAL A 932 61.47 -37.85 42.31
CA VAL A 932 61.89 -38.41 43.60
C VAL A 932 62.88 -39.55 43.32
N ALA A 933 63.88 -39.70 44.19
CA ALA A 933 64.86 -40.77 44.06
C ALA A 933 64.16 -42.14 44.05
N GLY A 934 64.34 -42.90 42.95
CA GLY A 934 63.73 -44.22 42.77
C GLY A 934 62.38 -44.22 42.06
N THR A 935 61.85 -43.07 41.65
CA THR A 935 60.65 -42.93 40.81
C THR A 935 61.00 -42.21 39.51
N TYR A 936 60.40 -42.63 38.41
CA TYR A 936 60.70 -42.13 37.07
C TYR A 936 59.40 -41.73 36.41
N GLU A 937 59.35 -40.56 35.78
CA GLU A 937 58.17 -40.07 35.08
C GLU A 937 58.41 -39.96 33.59
N SER A 938 57.34 -40.17 32.82
CA SER A 938 57.28 -39.77 31.41
C SER A 938 57.34 -38.25 31.25
N GLY A 939 57.47 -37.80 30.00
CA GLY A 939 57.07 -36.44 29.62
C GLY A 939 55.57 -36.22 29.82
N THR A 940 55.13 -34.98 29.69
CA THR A 940 53.69 -34.68 29.59
C THR A 940 53.21 -35.02 28.19
N PHE A 941 52.13 -35.79 28.10
CA PHE A 941 51.42 -36.07 26.85
C PHE A 941 49.93 -35.73 27.05
N THR A 942 49.26 -35.35 25.97
CA THR A 942 47.86 -34.93 25.96
C THR A 942 47.02 -36.05 25.36
N LEU A 943 46.03 -36.53 26.11
CA LEU A 943 45.03 -37.46 25.61
C LEU A 943 43.80 -36.66 25.16
N VAL A 944 43.35 -36.88 23.93
CA VAL A 944 42.13 -36.30 23.37
C VAL A 944 41.23 -37.40 22.81
N SER A 945 39.91 -37.24 22.86
CA SER A 945 38.97 -38.21 22.30
C SER A 945 39.23 -38.44 20.82
N LYS A 946 39.21 -39.70 20.37
CA LYS A 946 39.48 -40.09 18.96
C LYS A 946 40.83 -39.63 18.42
N GLY A 947 41.77 -39.27 19.29
CA GLY A 947 43.05 -38.66 18.96
C GLY A 947 44.23 -39.63 18.84
N GLU A 948 43.97 -40.92 18.67
CA GLU A 948 44.99 -41.96 18.73
C GLU A 948 46.23 -41.71 17.86
N PRO A 949 47.45 -41.94 18.37
CA PRO A 949 48.63 -41.98 17.53
C PRO A 949 48.46 -43.06 16.43
N THR A 950 48.77 -42.72 15.17
CA THR A 950 48.42 -43.54 13.99
C THR A 950 49.55 -44.46 13.49
N GLU A 951 50.51 -44.79 14.35
CA GLU A 951 51.77 -45.41 13.92
C GLU A 951 51.62 -46.91 13.54
N SER A 952 52.17 -47.27 12.38
CA SER A 952 52.07 -48.59 11.73
C SER A 952 53.11 -49.61 12.25
N GLY A 953 53.48 -49.52 13.53
CA GLY A 953 54.61 -50.22 14.13
C GLY A 953 54.27 -51.40 15.02
N SER A 954 53.01 -51.86 15.04
CA SER A 954 52.53 -52.86 16.00
C SER A 954 53.45 -54.07 16.16
N ARG A 955 53.79 -54.38 17.41
CA ARG A 955 54.56 -55.55 17.84
C ARG A 955 53.92 -56.83 17.28
N ALA A 956 54.72 -57.74 16.74
CA ALA A 956 54.22 -59.02 16.22
C ALA A 956 53.62 -59.88 17.36
N GLY A 957 52.30 -59.88 17.50
CA GLY A 957 51.56 -60.55 18.57
C GLY A 957 51.12 -59.64 19.71
N ASP A 958 51.20 -58.31 19.53
CA ASP A 958 50.39 -57.37 20.28
C ASP A 958 49.10 -57.10 19.50
N ASN A 959 47.98 -57.26 20.18
CA ASN A 959 46.63 -57.04 19.67
C ASN A 959 45.98 -55.89 20.46
N GLN A 960 46.75 -55.12 21.24
CA GLN A 960 46.18 -54.06 22.08
C GLN A 960 46.01 -52.73 21.33
N ASP A 961 46.77 -52.53 20.25
CA ASP A 961 46.52 -51.51 19.22
C ASP A 961 45.50 -52.02 18.16
N ASP A 962 44.57 -52.88 18.56
CA ASP A 962 43.47 -53.36 17.71
C ASP A 962 42.08 -52.98 18.28
N ALA A 963 41.05 -53.20 17.47
CA ALA A 963 39.63 -52.82 17.53
C ALA A 963 38.88 -52.70 18.88
N GLN A 964 39.51 -52.92 20.04
CA GLN A 964 38.96 -52.74 21.38
C GLN A 964 39.24 -51.38 22.02
N GLU A 965 40.28 -50.64 21.61
CA GLU A 965 40.68 -49.38 22.26
C GLU A 965 40.88 -48.28 21.19
N THR A 966 39.78 -47.81 20.59
CA THR A 966 39.85 -46.80 19.51
C THR A 966 40.21 -45.38 19.99
N ASP A 967 40.33 -45.19 21.31
CA ASP A 967 40.55 -43.91 22.02
C ASP A 967 41.59 -44.06 23.17
N GLY A 968 42.59 -44.96 23.06
CA GLY A 968 43.70 -44.99 24.03
C GLY A 968 45.14 -45.01 23.51
N ASN A 969 45.99 -44.11 24.03
CA ASN A 969 47.42 -44.05 23.72
C ASN A 969 48.22 -45.21 24.34
N MET A 970 48.71 -46.13 23.51
CA MET A 970 49.47 -47.31 23.94
C MET A 970 50.99 -47.22 23.70
N THR A 971 51.55 -46.03 23.45
CA THR A 971 52.99 -45.86 23.14
C THR A 971 53.85 -45.59 24.38
N VAL A 972 53.26 -45.42 25.57
CA VAL A 972 53.99 -44.95 26.75
C VAL A 972 54.68 -46.12 27.48
N ASP A 973 55.99 -46.19 27.34
CA ASP A 973 56.84 -47.31 27.69
C ASP A 973 58.07 -46.92 28.55
N PHE A 974 58.57 -47.88 29.33
CA PHE A 974 59.64 -47.64 30.30
C PHE A 974 60.72 -48.74 30.28
N GLY A 975 61.91 -48.39 29.78
CA GLY A 975 63.11 -49.23 29.80
C GLY A 975 63.95 -49.06 31.07
N PHE A 976 64.26 -50.19 31.72
CA PHE A 976 65.15 -50.24 32.89
C PHE A 976 66.21 -51.32 32.75
N PHE A 977 67.46 -51.02 33.10
CA PHE A 977 68.55 -52.00 33.14
C PHE A 977 68.97 -52.36 34.56
N ARG A 978 69.80 -53.39 34.72
CA ARG A 978 70.46 -53.73 35.99
C ARG A 978 71.98 -53.59 35.85
N PRO A 979 72.68 -52.99 36.84
CA PRO A 979 74.13 -52.86 36.77
C PRO A 979 74.84 -54.20 36.59
N VAL A 980 75.89 -54.21 35.78
CA VAL A 980 76.74 -55.37 35.49
C VAL A 980 78.10 -55.25 36.17
N SER A 981 78.94 -56.27 36.03
CA SER A 981 80.29 -56.28 36.60
C SER A 981 81.29 -56.95 35.66
N VAL A 982 82.53 -56.45 35.64
CA VAL A 982 83.65 -57.01 34.86
C VAL A 982 84.75 -57.50 35.82
N GLY A 983 85.21 -58.74 35.62
CA GLY A 983 86.28 -59.42 36.37
C GLY A 983 87.14 -60.29 35.44
N ASP A 984 88.04 -61.16 35.88
CA ASP A 984 88.01 -61.93 37.13
C ASP A 984 89.42 -62.10 37.75
N TYR A 985 90.44 -62.51 36.98
CA TYR A 985 91.74 -62.97 37.52
C TYR A 985 92.94 -62.59 36.64
N VAL A 986 94.04 -62.14 37.24
CA VAL A 986 95.37 -61.95 36.61
C VAL A 986 96.36 -62.92 37.25
N TRP A 987 97.03 -63.76 36.46
CA TRP A 987 97.91 -64.82 36.95
C TRP A 987 99.30 -64.80 36.34
N ILE A 988 100.20 -65.57 36.96
CA ILE A 988 101.52 -65.87 36.41
C ILE A 988 101.40 -67.13 35.57
N ASP A 989 101.40 -66.95 34.25
CA ASP A 989 101.62 -68.05 33.33
C ASP A 989 103.11 -68.48 33.41
N ALA A 990 103.34 -69.64 34.03
CA ALA A 990 104.70 -70.10 34.30
C ALA A 990 105.32 -70.86 33.13
N ASN A 991 104.50 -71.39 32.21
CA ASN A 991 104.94 -72.22 31.09
C ASN A 991 104.86 -71.48 29.73
N ALA A 992 104.27 -70.28 29.72
CA ALA A 992 104.07 -69.37 28.60
C ALA A 992 103.21 -69.97 27.47
N ASP A 993 102.17 -70.72 27.81
CA ASP A 993 101.25 -71.34 26.84
C ASP A 993 99.91 -70.60 26.66
N GLY A 994 99.68 -69.54 27.45
CA GLY A 994 98.49 -68.69 27.36
C GLY A 994 97.24 -69.29 28.01
N VAL A 995 97.36 -70.42 28.71
CA VAL A 995 96.24 -71.12 29.38
C VAL A 995 96.47 -71.14 30.89
N GLN A 996 95.44 -70.83 31.66
CA GLN A 996 95.46 -70.93 33.12
C GLN A 996 95.47 -72.40 33.57
N ASP A 997 96.65 -72.91 33.88
CA ASP A 997 96.86 -74.29 34.33
C ASP A 997 96.63 -74.48 35.85
N GLY A 998 96.35 -75.72 36.23
CA GLY A 998 96.24 -76.12 37.63
C GLY A 998 97.56 -75.95 38.40
N GLY A 999 97.63 -74.92 39.27
CA GLY A 999 98.79 -74.61 40.10
C GLY A 999 99.43 -73.26 39.81
N GLU A 1000 98.96 -72.56 38.77
CA GLU A 1000 99.33 -71.18 38.50
C GLU A 1000 98.68 -70.23 39.52
N ILE A 1001 99.48 -69.27 39.99
CA ILE A 1001 99.12 -68.39 41.10
C ILE A 1001 98.83 -66.99 40.60
N GLY A 1002 98.03 -66.26 41.39
CA GLY A 1002 97.67 -64.89 41.09
C GLY A 1002 98.90 -63.99 41.00
N LEU A 1003 98.91 -63.09 40.03
CA LEU A 1003 99.95 -62.09 39.90
C LEU A 1003 99.64 -60.95 40.88
N GLN A 1004 100.39 -60.86 41.97
CA GLN A 1004 100.25 -59.77 42.94
C GLN A 1004 100.84 -58.44 42.41
N ASN A 1005 100.18 -57.34 42.73
CA ASN A 1005 100.56 -55.96 42.41
C ASN A 1005 100.43 -55.60 40.92
N ALA A 1006 99.70 -56.36 40.12
CA ALA A 1006 99.31 -55.91 38.78
C ALA A 1006 98.29 -54.78 38.93
N THR A 1007 98.48 -53.70 38.19
CA THR A 1007 97.51 -52.60 38.14
C THR A 1007 96.50 -52.91 37.03
N VAL A 1008 95.21 -52.95 37.35
CA VAL A 1008 94.12 -53.22 36.41
C VAL A 1008 93.26 -51.98 36.31
N GLU A 1009 93.02 -51.52 35.09
CA GLU A 1009 92.21 -50.34 34.77
C GLU A 1009 91.07 -50.75 33.83
N LEU A 1010 89.87 -50.24 34.09
CA LEU A 1010 88.74 -50.39 33.19
C LEU A 1010 88.63 -49.14 32.31
N LEU A 1011 88.58 -49.34 31.01
CA LEU A 1011 88.50 -48.29 30.00
C LEU A 1011 87.27 -48.50 29.11
N ASP A 1012 86.75 -47.43 28.53
CA ASP A 1012 85.79 -47.52 27.43
C ASP A 1012 86.48 -48.02 26.14
N THR A 1013 85.70 -48.31 25.11
CA THR A 1013 86.22 -48.75 23.79
C THR A 1013 87.08 -47.70 23.09
N ALA A 1014 87.02 -46.43 23.50
CA ALA A 1014 87.88 -45.34 23.02
C ALA A 1014 89.17 -45.17 23.87
N GLY A 1015 89.35 -45.97 24.93
CA GLY A 1015 90.52 -45.96 25.81
C GLY A 1015 90.47 -44.90 26.93
N ASN A 1016 89.33 -44.28 27.19
CA ASN A 1016 89.12 -43.32 28.30
C ASN A 1016 88.70 -44.03 29.58
N SER A 1017 88.79 -43.34 30.71
CA SER A 1017 88.31 -43.86 32.00
C SER A 1017 86.78 -43.98 32.04
N VAL A 1018 86.30 -45.09 32.59
CA VAL A 1018 84.87 -45.39 32.78
C VAL A 1018 84.34 -44.76 34.07
N THR A 1019 83.05 -44.43 34.11
CA THR A 1019 82.31 -44.09 35.33
C THR A 1019 81.32 -45.20 35.70
N ASP A 1020 81.15 -45.46 37.00
CA ASP A 1020 80.12 -46.37 37.51
C ASP A 1020 78.71 -45.76 37.34
N VAL A 1021 77.67 -46.55 37.61
CA VAL A 1021 76.26 -46.10 37.54
C VAL A 1021 75.92 -44.99 38.54
N ASN A 1022 76.79 -44.68 39.49
CA ASN A 1022 76.65 -43.57 40.44
C ASN A 1022 77.41 -42.31 39.98
N GLY A 1023 78.01 -42.33 38.79
CA GLY A 1023 78.79 -41.22 38.22
C GLY A 1023 80.19 -41.07 38.81
N ASN A 1024 80.67 -42.04 39.59
CA ASN A 1024 82.04 -42.02 40.12
C ASN A 1024 83.01 -42.63 39.10
N PRO A 1025 84.21 -42.07 38.93
CA PRO A 1025 85.25 -42.73 38.13
C PRO A 1025 85.56 -44.12 38.68
N VAL A 1026 85.52 -45.13 37.82
CA VAL A 1026 85.92 -46.50 38.16
C VAL A 1026 87.42 -46.50 38.45
N GLY A 1027 87.77 -46.70 39.71
CA GLY A 1027 89.15 -46.62 40.18
C GLY A 1027 90.01 -47.78 39.67
N THR A 1028 91.32 -47.56 39.57
CA THR A 1028 92.27 -48.62 39.24
C THR A 1028 92.36 -49.61 40.40
N GLN A 1029 92.42 -50.91 40.06
CA GLN A 1029 92.63 -51.96 41.03
C GLN A 1029 94.07 -52.42 41.05
N THR A 1030 94.53 -52.91 42.20
CA THR A 1030 95.82 -53.58 42.35
C THR A 1030 95.57 -54.97 42.86
N THR A 1031 95.95 -55.99 42.08
CA THR A 1031 95.66 -57.39 42.40
C THR A 1031 96.39 -57.86 43.65
N GLY A 1032 95.71 -58.68 44.45
CA GLY A 1032 96.25 -59.35 45.63
C GLY A 1032 97.09 -60.59 45.28
N VAL A 1033 97.49 -61.35 46.31
CA VAL A 1033 98.17 -62.66 46.11
C VAL A 1033 97.28 -63.69 45.42
N ASP A 1034 95.98 -63.44 45.42
CA ASP A 1034 94.92 -64.21 44.79
C ASP A 1034 94.61 -63.71 43.38
N GLY A 1035 95.31 -62.71 42.84
CA GLY A 1035 95.21 -62.27 41.44
C GLY A 1035 93.86 -61.71 40.99
N LEU A 1036 92.83 -61.73 41.84
CA LEU A 1036 91.47 -61.37 41.47
C LEU A 1036 91.30 -59.86 41.33
N TYR A 1037 90.41 -59.45 40.44
CA TYR A 1037 89.91 -58.09 40.31
C TYR A 1037 88.42 -58.11 39.94
N SER A 1038 87.67 -57.09 40.37
CA SER A 1038 86.25 -56.98 40.04
C SER A 1038 85.78 -55.54 40.06
N PHE A 1039 85.31 -55.06 38.92
CA PHE A 1039 84.64 -53.78 38.78
C PHE A 1039 83.14 -54.04 38.83
N THR A 1040 82.44 -53.50 39.83
CA THR A 1040 80.99 -53.63 40.01
C THR A 1040 80.28 -52.35 39.63
N ASP A 1041 78.94 -52.39 39.62
CA ASP A 1041 78.09 -51.22 39.43
C ASP A 1041 78.35 -50.52 38.09
N LEU A 1042 78.54 -51.30 37.03
CA LEU A 1042 78.82 -50.83 35.68
C LEU A 1042 77.53 -50.74 34.86
N TYR A 1043 77.50 -49.80 33.91
CA TYR A 1043 76.49 -49.81 32.85
C TYR A 1043 76.66 -51.06 31.97
N PRO A 1044 75.58 -51.67 31.45
CA PRO A 1044 75.70 -52.61 30.34
C PRO A 1044 76.43 -51.95 29.16
N GLY A 1045 77.33 -52.68 28.52
CA GLY A 1045 78.11 -52.19 27.39
C GLY A 1045 79.49 -52.84 27.29
N ASP A 1046 80.24 -52.41 26.28
CA ASP A 1046 81.56 -52.95 25.95
C ASP A 1046 82.67 -52.24 26.72
N TYR A 1047 83.59 -53.01 27.29
CA TYR A 1047 84.69 -52.50 28.10
C TYR A 1047 86.04 -53.05 27.67
N VAL A 1048 87.09 -52.25 27.87
CA VAL A 1048 88.48 -52.65 27.68
C VAL A 1048 89.17 -52.72 29.04
N VAL A 1049 89.67 -53.90 29.41
CA VAL A 1049 90.50 -54.07 30.62
C VAL A 1049 91.97 -53.88 30.26
N ARG A 1050 92.61 -52.85 30.82
CA ARG A 1050 94.05 -52.63 30.68
C ARG A 1050 94.79 -53.12 31.92
N VAL A 1051 95.69 -54.07 31.73
CA VAL A 1051 96.57 -54.57 32.78
C VAL A 1051 97.97 -53.95 32.62
N THR A 1052 98.55 -53.43 33.71
CA THR A 1052 99.96 -53.07 33.80
C THR A 1052 100.64 -54.01 34.80
N PRO A 1053 101.46 -54.97 34.33
CA PRO A 1053 102.10 -55.92 35.23
C PRO A 1053 103.24 -55.26 36.03
N PRO A 1054 103.62 -55.81 37.21
CA PRO A 1054 104.79 -55.35 37.96
C PRO A 1054 106.09 -55.49 37.16
N ALA A 1055 107.11 -54.68 37.51
CA ALA A 1055 108.41 -54.74 36.86
C ALA A 1055 109.02 -56.17 36.93
N GLY A 1056 109.36 -56.73 35.76
CA GLY A 1056 109.94 -58.07 35.63
C GLY A 1056 109.02 -59.11 34.99
N TYR A 1057 107.74 -58.77 34.76
CA TYR A 1057 106.78 -59.60 34.04
C TYR A 1057 106.51 -59.05 32.64
N ILE A 1058 106.22 -59.93 31.70
CA ILE A 1058 105.77 -59.64 30.34
C ILE A 1058 104.45 -60.38 30.10
N PHE A 1059 103.64 -59.94 29.14
CA PHE A 1059 102.41 -60.64 28.77
C PHE A 1059 102.70 -62.04 28.21
N SER A 1060 101.85 -63.01 28.55
CA SER A 1060 101.97 -64.36 28.01
C SER A 1060 101.46 -64.42 26.56
N PRO A 1061 102.03 -65.25 25.68
CA PRO A 1061 101.54 -65.41 24.32
C PRO A 1061 100.14 -66.04 24.30
N GLY A 1062 99.19 -65.42 23.60
CA GLY A 1062 97.86 -65.99 23.37
C GLY A 1062 96.73 -65.05 23.78
N GLY A 1063 95.75 -64.91 22.87
CA GLY A 1063 94.57 -64.07 23.00
C GLY A 1063 93.49 -64.56 22.04
N ALA A 1064 92.42 -65.15 22.58
CA ALA A 1064 91.13 -65.20 21.90
C ALA A 1064 90.33 -63.94 22.27
N ASP A 1065 89.35 -63.60 21.44
CA ASP A 1065 88.42 -62.52 21.76
C ASP A 1065 87.56 -62.96 22.97
N PRO A 1066 87.57 -62.19 24.09
CA PRO A 1066 86.88 -62.54 25.33
C PRO A 1066 85.37 -62.78 25.15
N ASP A 1067 84.75 -62.24 24.10
CA ASP A 1067 83.31 -62.40 23.86
C ASP A 1067 82.97 -63.63 22.98
N THR A 1068 83.98 -64.27 22.39
CA THR A 1068 83.77 -65.46 21.52
C THR A 1068 84.26 -66.77 22.13
N ASP A 1069 85.00 -66.72 23.24
CA ASP A 1069 85.42 -67.88 24.03
C ASP A 1069 84.69 -67.91 25.39
N ALA A 1070 83.90 -68.95 25.64
CA ALA A 1070 83.19 -69.15 26.91
C ALA A 1070 84.08 -69.76 28.01
N SER A 1071 85.34 -70.08 27.72
CA SER A 1071 86.30 -70.62 28.67
C SER A 1071 86.90 -69.49 29.52
N ASN A 1072 86.89 -69.62 30.84
CA ASN A 1072 87.48 -68.63 31.76
C ASN A 1072 88.95 -68.93 32.10
N THR A 1073 89.67 -69.62 31.22
CA THR A 1073 90.99 -70.21 31.51
C THR A 1073 92.04 -69.87 30.48
N ASP A 1074 91.85 -68.88 29.62
CA ASP A 1074 92.80 -68.44 28.62
C ASP A 1074 93.18 -66.97 28.84
N SER A 1075 94.36 -66.58 28.37
CA SER A 1075 94.82 -65.20 28.37
C SER A 1075 94.07 -64.40 27.32
N ASN A 1076 93.56 -63.22 27.69
CA ASN A 1076 92.81 -62.31 26.83
C ASN A 1076 93.57 -60.99 26.50
N GLY A 1077 94.86 -60.89 26.86
CA GLY A 1077 95.66 -59.67 26.72
C GLY A 1077 96.35 -59.50 25.35
N TYR A 1078 96.46 -58.26 24.85
CA TYR A 1078 97.23 -57.88 23.65
C TYR A 1078 98.07 -56.61 23.90
N ASP A 1079 99.22 -56.44 23.23
CA ASP A 1079 100.08 -55.25 23.38
C ASP A 1079 99.68 -54.06 22.47
N ASN A 1080 100.16 -52.85 22.78
CA ASN A 1080 99.88 -51.60 22.01
C ASN A 1080 100.45 -51.57 20.58
N VAL A 1081 101.06 -52.66 20.10
CA VAL A 1081 101.54 -52.84 18.72
C VAL A 1081 100.82 -53.98 18.00
N GLY A 1082 99.77 -54.55 18.62
CA GLY A 1082 98.95 -55.61 18.05
C GLY A 1082 99.62 -56.98 18.04
N ASN A 1083 100.65 -57.20 18.87
CA ASN A 1083 101.13 -58.56 19.12
C ASN A 1083 100.24 -59.20 20.18
N ILE A 1084 99.75 -60.38 19.81
CA ILE A 1084 99.13 -61.36 20.69
C ILE A 1084 100.20 -62.01 21.55
#